data_AF-A0A1Z5SUL0-F1
#
_entry.id   AF-A0A1Z5SUL0-F1
#
_cell.length_a   1.000
_cell.length_b   1.000
_cell.length_c   1.000
_cell.angle_alpha   90.00
_cell.angle_beta   90.00
_cell.angle_gamma   90.00
#
_symmetry.space_group_name_H-M   'P 1'
#
loop_
_entity.id
_entity.type
_entity.pdbx_description
1 polymer ?
#
loop_
_entity_poly.entity_id
_entity_poly.type
_entity_poly.pdbx_seq_one_letter_code
_entity_poly.pdbx_strand_id
1 'polypeptide(L)'
;MGNKNIVFDVVGTLVGYEKLYEVLEARLGPKMRAHGIGPTSMFGYMWIEVAEREYTYLSMSGAYVPYAQVFESIFWRMLWKAGIQEPRKFATGEDLAAIMEEGYKKMEMRPGAKECVQKLRDAGFTVWAFTMGDPSRVGGYFKQAGIDMPAEHLKSCDSSKIGKPDPEAYRPLLKQLSSDGSRPWFAAAHMWDVSAARRTGFRGAYCSVWENEALTDLFGDMDVLSDTLPEMADKVIASTPPFWRSSPHELDNHRSTEQLPAEADIVIIGAGYAGASIAHHLLEQNGESSQKPTIVILEAREACSGATGRNGGHLKPDPYTRAAAALTSHGKEAAEEVASFEARHLDEVPRLIRREGIDCDYVRTRATDVCLYQQGADEIKAKIERLRQADISTVDDVFSSSPGKAEAASGIKGAKGTFIYTAGTVWPYKLILHLLGKAISRGVNLQTHTPVTSIERSSESDGCWKVKTGRGSVEAKKVVFATNAYSSALLPEFANHIVPVRGICSRIISPKVDGPFINNSYILRFNDYEYDYLIPRQDGSIVVGGARRDYYNDLGEWFGNSDDSKLMENAKGYFDGYMQRHFQGWEDSGAFTDSVWTGIMGYSSDGFPHVGAIPDKPGQFICAGFSGHGMPQVFLSAKAIATMVAQGKDVEEVDLPRLYRASKERVSSQQEHTTLSAWKKVFEPPKPKL
;
A
#
# COMPACT_ATOMS: atom_id res chain seq x y z
N MET A 1 0.70 17.12 13.83
CA MET A 1 1.11 15.71 13.68
C MET A 1 -0.05 14.86 14.15
N GLY A 2 -0.52 13.90 13.35
CA GLY A 2 -1.49 12.91 13.85
C GLY A 2 -0.85 12.08 14.95
N ASN A 3 -1.63 11.69 15.96
CA ASN A 3 -1.13 10.89 17.08
C ASN A 3 -0.77 9.49 16.58
N LYS A 4 0.52 9.14 16.62
CA LYS A 4 0.98 7.77 16.38
C LYS A 4 0.62 6.92 17.59
N ASN A 5 -0.32 6.00 17.44
CA ASN A 5 -0.77 5.12 18.51
C ASN A 5 -0.51 3.66 18.16
N ILE A 6 -0.03 2.89 19.13
CA ILE A 6 0.07 1.44 19.06
C ILE A 6 -0.49 0.82 20.34
N VAL A 7 -1.39 -0.14 20.16
CA VAL A 7 -2.02 -0.90 21.24
C VAL A 7 -1.43 -2.28 21.26
N PHE A 8 -0.95 -2.72 22.42
CA PHE A 8 -0.45 -4.07 22.63
C PHE A 8 -1.49 -4.91 23.35
N ASP A 9 -1.73 -6.12 22.84
CA ASP A 9 -2.03 -7.22 23.75
C ASP A 9 -0.85 -7.43 24.72
N VAL A 10 -1.13 -7.83 25.95
CA VAL A 10 -0.12 -7.81 27.02
C VAL A 10 0.36 -9.20 27.40
N VAL A 11 -0.54 -10.06 27.88
CA VAL A 11 -0.18 -11.39 28.40
C VAL A 11 -0.20 -12.38 27.23
N GLY A 12 0.88 -13.13 27.05
CA GLY A 12 1.15 -13.91 25.84
C GLY A 12 2.05 -13.15 24.87
N THR A 13 1.85 -11.83 24.74
CA THR A 13 2.60 -10.95 23.84
C THR A 13 3.83 -10.31 24.51
N LEU A 14 3.63 -9.29 25.36
CA LEU A 14 4.72 -8.56 26.03
C LEU A 14 5.19 -9.28 27.29
N VAL A 15 4.28 -10.00 27.96
CA VAL A 15 4.51 -10.77 29.18
C VAL A 15 4.43 -12.25 28.85
N GLY A 16 5.45 -13.00 29.27
CA GLY A 16 5.57 -14.43 29.00
C GLY A 16 5.06 -15.31 30.14
N TYR A 17 4.80 -16.57 29.81
CA TYR A 17 4.23 -17.57 30.73
C TYR A 17 5.30 -18.37 31.48
N GLU A 18 6.59 -18.09 31.28
CA GLU A 18 7.70 -18.89 31.80
C GLU A 18 7.65 -18.98 33.32
N LYS A 19 7.33 -17.87 34.00
CA LYS A 19 7.23 -17.85 35.46
C LYS A 19 6.12 -18.76 35.99
N LEU A 20 4.98 -18.80 35.30
CA LEU A 20 3.88 -19.69 35.64
C LEU A 20 4.33 -21.16 35.51
N TYR A 21 5.05 -21.49 34.43
CA TYR A 21 5.55 -22.84 34.20
C TYR A 21 6.61 -23.27 35.23
N GLU A 22 7.50 -22.36 35.63
CA GLU A 22 8.49 -22.61 36.69
C GLU A 22 7.82 -22.99 38.02
N VAL A 23 6.82 -22.22 38.44
CA VAL A 23 6.13 -22.46 39.72
C VAL A 23 5.29 -23.73 39.66
N LEU A 24 4.62 -23.96 38.53
CA LEU A 24 3.87 -25.20 38.29
C LEU A 24 4.79 -26.43 38.33
N GLU A 25 5.97 -26.35 37.70
CA GLU A 25 6.99 -27.40 37.73
C GLU A 25 7.52 -27.62 39.15
N ALA A 26 7.81 -26.55 39.89
CA ALA A 26 8.29 -26.64 41.27
C ALA A 26 7.25 -27.27 42.22
N ARG A 27 5.97 -26.95 42.05
CA ARG A 27 4.88 -27.46 42.91
C ARG A 27 4.44 -28.87 42.54
N LEU A 28 4.25 -29.15 41.25
CA LEU A 28 3.57 -30.35 40.77
C LEU A 28 4.39 -31.22 39.82
N GLY A 29 5.53 -30.73 39.31
CA GLY A 29 6.33 -31.43 38.30
C GLY A 29 6.72 -32.86 38.67
N PRO A 30 7.29 -33.13 39.87
CA PRO A 30 7.60 -34.49 40.30
C PRO A 30 6.37 -35.41 40.35
N LYS A 31 5.23 -34.90 40.84
CA LYS A 31 3.97 -35.66 40.91
C LYS A 31 3.41 -35.94 39.51
N MET A 32 3.45 -34.96 38.61
CA MET A 32 2.95 -35.07 37.24
C MET A 32 3.77 -36.08 36.43
N ARG A 33 5.11 -36.03 36.53
CA ARG A 33 5.99 -37.02 35.87
C ARG A 33 5.75 -38.45 36.35
N ALA A 34 5.49 -38.63 37.66
CA ALA A 34 5.15 -39.95 38.20
C ALA A 34 3.85 -40.53 37.61
N HIS A 35 2.97 -39.69 37.04
CA HIS A 35 1.73 -40.09 36.37
C HIS A 35 1.85 -40.09 34.83
N GLY A 36 3.07 -39.99 34.28
CA GLY A 36 3.30 -39.97 32.84
C GLY A 36 2.82 -38.69 32.15
N ILE A 37 2.50 -37.64 32.92
CA ILE A 37 2.16 -36.33 32.36
C ILE A 37 3.47 -35.67 31.94
N GLY A 38 3.55 -35.34 30.65
CA GLY A 38 4.71 -34.71 29.98
C GLY A 38 5.07 -33.33 30.57
N PRO A 39 5.96 -32.55 29.92
CA PRO A 39 6.56 -31.39 30.56
C PRO A 39 5.47 -30.47 31.12
N THR A 40 5.65 -30.02 32.35
CA THR A 40 4.65 -29.25 33.10
C THR A 40 4.22 -27.98 32.36
N SER A 41 5.08 -27.46 31.47
CA SER A 41 4.76 -26.39 30.52
C SER A 41 3.65 -26.75 29.53
N MET A 42 3.55 -28.00 29.06
CA MET A 42 2.46 -28.46 28.20
C MET A 42 1.12 -28.47 28.94
N PHE A 43 1.12 -28.90 30.21
CA PHE A 43 -0.08 -28.78 31.05
C PHE A 43 -0.48 -27.32 31.25
N GLY A 44 0.49 -26.46 31.57
CA GLY A 44 0.27 -25.02 31.72
C GLY A 44 -0.29 -24.38 30.45
N TYR A 45 0.29 -24.69 29.29
CA TYR A 45 -0.20 -24.27 27.98
C TYR A 45 -1.65 -24.69 27.76
N MET A 46 -1.96 -25.98 27.88
CA MET A 46 -3.33 -26.47 27.72
C MET A 46 -4.31 -25.81 28.69
N TRP A 47 -3.87 -25.50 29.92
CA TRP A 47 -4.69 -24.83 30.91
C TRP A 47 -5.01 -23.39 30.50
N ILE A 48 -4.03 -22.64 29.98
CA ILE A 48 -4.22 -21.29 29.43
C ILE A 48 -5.20 -21.32 28.25
N GLU A 49 -4.94 -22.16 27.25
CA GLU A 49 -5.74 -22.24 26.02
C GLU A 49 -7.20 -22.61 26.30
N VAL A 50 -7.42 -23.56 27.22
CA VAL A 50 -8.79 -23.91 27.64
C VAL A 50 -9.42 -22.75 28.41
N ALA A 51 -8.70 -22.05 29.28
CA ALA A 51 -9.24 -20.89 30.00
C ALA A 51 -9.63 -19.76 29.04
N GLU A 52 -8.82 -19.46 28.03
CA GLU A 52 -9.11 -18.46 27.00
C GLU A 52 -10.38 -18.82 26.23
N ARG A 53 -10.53 -20.08 25.84
CA ARG A 53 -11.76 -20.56 25.20
C ARG A 53 -12.99 -20.41 26.09
N GLU A 54 -12.93 -20.89 27.34
CA GLU A 54 -14.07 -20.83 28.26
C GLU A 54 -14.44 -19.38 28.59
N TYR A 55 -13.44 -18.52 28.82
CA TYR A 55 -13.63 -17.08 29.00
C TYR A 55 -14.34 -16.45 27.80
N THR A 56 -13.85 -16.76 26.59
CA THR A 56 -14.42 -16.25 25.35
C THR A 56 -15.87 -16.68 25.19
N TYR A 57 -16.18 -17.97 25.39
CA TYR A 57 -17.54 -18.49 25.24
C TYR A 57 -18.50 -17.96 26.32
N LEU A 58 -18.02 -17.76 27.54
CA LEU A 58 -18.78 -17.11 28.61
C LEU A 58 -19.10 -15.66 28.23
N SER A 59 -18.14 -14.92 27.70
CA SER A 59 -18.39 -13.57 27.19
C SER A 59 -19.42 -13.57 26.05
N MET A 60 -19.24 -14.42 25.04
CA MET A 60 -20.12 -14.49 23.87
C MET A 60 -21.55 -14.91 24.20
N SER A 61 -21.73 -15.69 25.27
CA SER A 61 -23.05 -16.10 25.76
C SER A 61 -23.70 -15.08 26.72
N GLY A 62 -23.06 -13.94 26.96
CA GLY A 62 -23.55 -12.88 27.86
C GLY A 62 -23.32 -13.15 29.35
N ALA A 63 -22.56 -14.19 29.69
CA ALA A 63 -22.24 -14.60 31.06
C ALA A 63 -20.78 -14.24 31.41
N TYR A 64 -20.37 -13.00 31.16
CA TYR A 64 -18.99 -12.55 31.36
C TYR A 64 -18.45 -12.87 32.77
N VAL A 65 -17.30 -13.53 32.82
CA VAL A 65 -16.56 -13.84 34.05
C VAL A 65 -15.10 -13.38 33.86
N PRO A 66 -14.48 -12.69 34.84
CA PRO A 66 -13.08 -12.30 34.74
C PRO A 66 -12.16 -13.48 34.45
N TYR A 67 -11.20 -13.30 33.55
CA TYR A 67 -10.33 -14.39 33.09
C TYR A 67 -9.64 -15.14 34.23
N ALA A 68 -9.11 -14.42 35.24
CA ALA A 68 -8.42 -15.03 36.37
C ALA A 68 -9.31 -16.01 37.15
N GLN A 69 -10.60 -15.69 37.29
CA GLN A 69 -11.57 -16.56 37.97
C GLN A 69 -11.86 -17.81 37.13
N VAL A 70 -11.98 -17.68 35.81
CA VAL A 70 -12.12 -18.83 34.90
C VAL A 70 -10.89 -19.72 34.99
N PHE A 71 -9.70 -19.13 34.85
CA PHE A 71 -8.41 -19.80 34.89
C PHE A 71 -8.26 -20.62 36.17
N GLU A 72 -8.44 -20.02 37.35
CA GLU A 72 -8.36 -20.72 38.64
C GLU A 72 -9.41 -21.85 38.75
N SER A 73 -10.65 -21.59 38.34
CA SER A 73 -11.76 -22.54 38.48
C SER A 73 -11.57 -23.81 37.66
N ILE A 74 -10.97 -23.71 36.47
CA ILE A 74 -10.81 -24.87 35.57
C ILE A 74 -9.57 -25.71 35.89
N PHE A 75 -8.68 -25.28 36.78
CA PHE A 75 -7.45 -26.02 37.15
C PHE A 75 -7.72 -27.51 37.46
N TRP A 76 -8.72 -27.77 38.31
CA TRP A 76 -9.11 -29.13 38.70
C TRP A 76 -9.64 -29.96 37.52
N ARG A 77 -10.35 -29.30 36.60
CA ARG A 77 -10.86 -29.92 35.37
C ARG A 77 -9.69 -30.27 34.45
N MET A 78 -8.66 -29.43 34.39
CA MET A 78 -7.47 -29.69 33.58
C MET A 78 -6.65 -30.86 34.11
N LEU A 79 -6.48 -30.98 35.43
CA LEU A 79 -5.87 -32.17 36.04
C LEU A 79 -6.63 -33.45 35.67
N TRP A 80 -7.97 -33.41 35.69
CA TRP A 80 -8.78 -34.54 35.23
C TRP A 80 -8.52 -34.88 33.76
N LYS A 81 -8.48 -33.86 32.89
CA LYS A 81 -8.20 -34.04 31.45
C LYS A 81 -6.78 -34.55 31.17
N ALA A 82 -5.84 -34.26 32.06
CA ALA A 82 -4.48 -34.80 32.01
C ALA A 82 -4.38 -36.25 32.53
N GLY A 83 -5.49 -36.88 32.92
CA GLY A 83 -5.54 -38.29 33.33
C GLY A 83 -5.55 -38.54 34.84
N ILE A 84 -5.57 -37.48 35.67
CA ILE A 84 -5.64 -37.61 37.13
C ILE A 84 -7.08 -37.92 37.56
N GLN A 85 -7.32 -39.13 38.09
CA GLN A 85 -8.65 -39.58 38.52
C GLN A 85 -9.16 -38.88 39.78
N GLU A 86 -8.28 -38.42 40.66
CA GLU A 86 -8.67 -37.71 41.89
C GLU A 86 -7.92 -36.36 42.03
N PRO A 87 -8.26 -35.33 41.21
CA PRO A 87 -7.50 -34.08 41.13
C PRO A 87 -7.26 -33.38 42.48
N ARG A 88 -8.27 -33.38 43.35
CA ARG A 88 -8.22 -32.72 44.66
C ARG A 88 -7.46 -33.51 45.73
N LYS A 89 -7.12 -34.78 45.46
CA LYS A 89 -6.16 -35.54 46.27
C LYS A 89 -4.74 -35.39 45.71
N PHE A 90 -4.61 -35.21 44.41
CA PHE A 90 -3.33 -35.04 43.72
C PHE A 90 -2.66 -33.69 44.04
N ALA A 91 -3.43 -32.60 43.92
CA ALA A 91 -3.02 -31.24 44.25
C ALA A 91 -3.95 -30.64 45.32
N THR A 92 -3.40 -29.74 46.12
CA THR A 92 -4.10 -29.07 47.23
C THR A 92 -4.54 -27.66 46.83
N GLY A 93 -5.43 -27.06 47.62
CA GLY A 93 -5.77 -25.64 47.46
C GLY A 93 -4.56 -24.72 47.65
N GLU A 94 -3.61 -25.11 48.51
CA GLU A 94 -2.35 -24.38 48.72
C GLU A 94 -1.43 -24.44 47.49
N ASP A 95 -1.38 -25.59 46.79
CA ASP A 95 -0.64 -25.72 45.54
C ASP A 95 -1.19 -24.73 44.49
N LEU A 96 -2.51 -24.71 44.30
CA LEU A 96 -3.15 -23.81 43.34
C LEU A 96 -2.96 -22.34 43.74
N ALA A 97 -3.17 -21.99 45.01
CA ALA A 97 -2.97 -20.63 45.50
C ALA A 97 -1.54 -20.15 45.23
N ALA A 98 -0.55 -21.00 45.47
CA ALA A 98 0.84 -20.68 45.18
C ALA A 98 1.12 -20.50 43.68
N ILE A 99 0.57 -21.37 42.82
CA ILE A 99 0.71 -21.23 41.36
C ILE A 99 0.11 -19.90 40.90
N MET A 100 -1.02 -19.48 41.49
CA MET A 100 -1.66 -18.21 41.17
C MET A 100 -0.87 -17.00 41.71
N GLU A 101 -0.44 -17.00 42.97
CA GLU A 101 0.25 -15.87 43.61
C GLU A 101 1.72 -15.73 43.22
N GLU A 102 2.45 -16.83 43.08
CA GLU A 102 3.88 -16.86 42.80
C GLU A 102 4.18 -17.01 41.30
N GLY A 103 3.27 -17.62 40.54
CA GLY A 103 3.40 -17.84 39.09
C GLY A 103 2.60 -16.81 38.29
N TYR A 104 1.28 -16.99 38.21
CA TYR A 104 0.40 -16.18 37.35
C TYR A 104 0.49 -14.67 37.64
N LYS A 105 0.42 -14.26 38.92
CA LYS A 105 0.48 -12.84 39.28
C LYS A 105 1.87 -12.21 39.13
N LYS A 106 2.94 -13.00 39.04
CA LYS A 106 4.33 -12.54 38.97
C LYS A 106 5.02 -12.87 37.64
N MET A 107 4.23 -13.12 36.59
CA MET A 107 4.76 -13.25 35.23
C MET A 107 5.61 -12.04 34.83
N GLU A 108 6.56 -12.28 33.95
CA GLU A 108 7.61 -11.30 33.63
C GLU A 108 7.53 -10.88 32.16
N MET A 109 8.01 -9.67 31.88
CA MET A 109 8.13 -9.18 30.50
C MET A 109 9.08 -10.07 29.71
N ARG A 110 8.70 -10.40 28.47
CA ARG A 110 9.53 -11.18 27.54
C ARG A 110 10.83 -10.44 27.20
N PRO A 111 11.90 -11.17 26.83
CA PRO A 111 13.08 -10.58 26.21
C PRO A 111 12.68 -9.67 25.04
N GLY A 112 13.29 -8.49 24.97
CA GLY A 112 13.02 -7.49 23.92
C GLY A 112 11.75 -6.65 24.10
N ALA A 113 10.85 -6.96 25.05
CA ALA A 113 9.63 -6.17 25.26
C ALA A 113 9.94 -4.71 25.67
N LYS A 114 10.90 -4.51 26.57
CA LYS A 114 11.35 -3.17 26.98
C LYS A 114 11.96 -2.39 25.83
N GLU A 115 12.82 -3.04 25.05
CA GLU A 115 13.45 -2.43 23.87
C GLU A 115 12.40 -2.04 22.82
N CYS A 116 11.46 -2.94 22.53
CA CYS A 116 10.33 -2.70 21.63
C CYS A 116 9.53 -1.44 22.02
N VAL A 117 9.13 -1.34 23.29
CA VAL A 117 8.40 -0.18 23.80
C VAL A 117 9.24 1.09 23.69
N GLN A 118 10.53 1.02 24.01
CA GLN A 118 11.43 2.18 23.93
C GLN A 118 11.59 2.68 22.49
N LYS A 119 11.87 1.78 21.53
CA LYS A 119 11.99 2.11 20.10
C LYS A 119 10.75 2.83 19.57
N LEU A 120 9.56 2.34 19.93
CA LEU A 120 8.30 2.94 19.52
C LEU A 120 8.13 4.35 20.10
N ARG A 121 8.46 4.55 21.38
CA ARG A 121 8.40 5.87 22.03
C ARG A 121 9.40 6.85 21.42
N ASP A 122 10.61 6.41 21.15
CA ASP A 122 11.65 7.22 20.49
C ASP A 122 11.21 7.65 19.08
N ALA A 123 10.42 6.82 18.39
CA ALA A 123 9.80 7.13 17.10
C ALA A 123 8.49 7.96 17.20
N GLY A 124 8.13 8.42 18.40
CA GLY A 124 6.98 9.28 18.67
C GLY A 124 5.64 8.55 18.82
N PHE A 125 5.63 7.24 19.05
CA PHE A 125 4.39 6.50 19.33
C PHE A 125 3.97 6.64 20.79
N THR A 126 2.67 6.87 20.99
CA THR A 126 2.01 6.59 22.27
C THR A 126 1.70 5.10 22.32
N VAL A 127 2.23 4.43 23.35
CA VAL A 127 2.06 2.99 23.57
C VAL A 127 0.93 2.76 24.56
N TRP A 128 -0.03 1.94 24.15
CA TRP A 128 -1.20 1.52 24.91
C TRP A 128 -1.14 0.01 25.18
N ALA A 129 -1.82 -0.42 26.23
CA ALA A 129 -1.96 -1.83 26.58
C ALA A 129 -3.45 -2.17 26.71
N PHE A 130 -3.88 -3.22 26.02
CA PHE A 130 -5.25 -3.72 26.03
C PHE A 130 -5.28 -5.18 26.48
N THR A 131 -5.84 -5.43 27.66
CA THR A 131 -5.73 -6.71 28.37
C THR A 131 -7.08 -7.31 28.74
N MET A 132 -7.11 -8.62 28.98
CA MET A 132 -8.24 -9.33 29.62
C MET A 132 -8.11 -9.40 31.15
N GLY A 133 -7.13 -8.70 31.74
CA GLY A 133 -6.82 -8.75 33.16
C GLY A 133 -7.08 -7.46 33.91
N ASP A 134 -7.03 -7.59 35.24
CA ASP A 134 -7.04 -6.45 36.15
C ASP A 134 -5.92 -5.43 35.81
N PRO A 135 -6.25 -4.15 35.57
CA PRO A 135 -5.28 -3.12 35.21
C PRO A 135 -4.16 -2.91 36.23
N SER A 136 -4.43 -3.10 37.53
CA SER A 136 -3.43 -2.90 38.58
C SER A 136 -2.36 -4.00 38.52
N ARG A 137 -2.77 -5.25 38.30
CA ARG A 137 -1.85 -6.37 38.08
C ARG A 137 -1.01 -6.14 36.83
N VAL A 138 -1.65 -5.78 35.72
CA VAL A 138 -0.97 -5.59 34.43
C VAL A 138 0.01 -4.41 34.49
N GLY A 139 -0.37 -3.30 35.10
CA GLY A 139 0.54 -2.18 35.37
C GLY A 139 1.74 -2.59 36.24
N GLY A 140 1.57 -3.56 37.14
CA GLY A 140 2.64 -4.17 37.94
C GLY A 140 3.77 -4.75 37.10
N TYR A 141 3.46 -5.44 35.98
CA TYR A 141 4.48 -6.03 35.10
C TYR A 141 5.36 -4.96 34.44
N PHE A 142 4.75 -3.88 33.95
CA PHE A 142 5.48 -2.75 33.37
C PHE A 142 6.38 -2.09 34.41
N LYS A 143 5.85 -1.84 35.62
CA LYS A 143 6.60 -1.25 36.73
C LYS A 143 7.83 -2.11 37.11
N GLN A 144 7.66 -3.43 37.22
CA GLN A 144 8.76 -4.35 37.55
C GLN A 144 9.86 -4.35 36.48
N ALA A 145 9.50 -4.21 35.20
CA ALA A 145 10.46 -4.10 34.10
C ALA A 145 11.08 -2.69 33.95
N GLY A 146 10.67 -1.72 34.78
CA GLY A 146 11.10 -0.33 34.67
C GLY A 146 10.62 0.32 33.37
N ILE A 147 9.40 -0.01 32.95
CA ILE A 147 8.69 0.62 31.83
C ILE A 147 7.59 1.49 32.45
N ASP A 148 7.68 2.81 32.26
CA ASP A 148 6.61 3.70 32.67
C ASP A 148 5.37 3.46 31.80
N MET A 149 4.20 3.23 32.40
CA MET A 149 2.94 2.98 31.69
C MET A 149 1.81 3.73 32.39
N PRO A 150 1.36 4.87 31.85
CA PRO A 150 0.29 5.66 32.44
C PRO A 150 -1.02 4.84 32.56
N ALA A 151 -1.77 5.06 33.64
CA ALA A 151 -2.98 4.30 33.94
C ALA A 151 -4.06 4.50 32.86
N GLU A 152 -4.13 5.68 32.27
CA GLU A 152 -5.01 6.01 31.16
C GLU A 152 -4.74 5.20 29.89
N HIS A 153 -3.49 4.71 29.73
CA HIS A 153 -3.05 3.89 28.60
C HIS A 153 -3.27 2.38 28.82
N LEU A 154 -3.72 1.98 30.00
CA LEU A 154 -4.08 0.60 30.35
C LEU A 154 -5.59 0.42 30.21
N LYS A 155 -6.01 -0.37 29.22
CA LYS A 155 -7.42 -0.69 28.94
C LYS A 155 -7.68 -2.16 29.25
N SER A 156 -8.82 -2.46 29.86
CA SER A 156 -9.21 -3.83 30.20
C SER A 156 -10.63 -4.15 29.73
N CYS A 157 -10.79 -5.37 29.20
CA CYS A 157 -12.08 -5.95 28.85
C CYS A 157 -13.02 -6.09 30.05
N ASP A 158 -12.49 -6.18 31.28
CA ASP A 158 -13.31 -6.26 32.50
C ASP A 158 -14.22 -5.03 32.68
N SER A 159 -13.78 -3.88 32.14
CA SER A 159 -14.53 -2.61 32.23
C SER A 159 -15.76 -2.60 31.32
N SER A 160 -15.66 -3.21 30.13
CA SER A 160 -16.77 -3.32 29.17
C SER A 160 -17.59 -4.59 29.34
N LYS A 161 -17.08 -5.59 30.07
CA LYS A 161 -17.64 -6.94 30.20
C LYS A 161 -17.84 -7.63 28.84
N ILE A 162 -16.94 -7.33 27.89
CA ILE A 162 -16.87 -7.95 26.57
C ILE A 162 -15.44 -8.42 26.35
N GLY A 163 -15.26 -9.73 26.23
CA GLY A 163 -13.98 -10.37 26.03
C GLY A 163 -13.50 -10.32 24.58
N LYS A 164 -12.18 -10.31 24.40
CA LYS A 164 -11.56 -10.60 23.10
C LYS A 164 -11.88 -12.05 22.70
N PRO A 165 -12.03 -12.38 21.40
CA PRO A 165 -11.82 -11.53 20.23
C PRO A 165 -13.07 -10.84 19.67
N ASP A 166 -14.11 -10.59 20.49
CA ASP A 166 -15.31 -9.90 20.01
C ASP A 166 -14.96 -8.50 19.45
N PRO A 167 -15.32 -8.16 18.18
CA PRO A 167 -15.10 -6.83 17.61
C PRO A 167 -15.57 -5.67 18.48
N GLU A 168 -16.65 -5.83 19.26
CA GLU A 168 -17.14 -4.80 20.17
C GLU A 168 -16.16 -4.47 21.31
N ALA A 169 -15.24 -5.38 21.65
CA ALA A 169 -14.20 -5.12 22.64
C ALA A 169 -13.21 -4.05 22.15
N TYR A 170 -12.94 -3.98 20.83
CA TYR A 170 -11.92 -3.11 20.25
C TYR A 170 -12.46 -1.73 19.83
N ARG A 171 -13.71 -1.66 19.35
CA ARG A 171 -14.30 -0.44 18.79
C ARG A 171 -14.23 0.79 19.69
N PRO A 172 -14.47 0.71 21.02
CA PRO A 172 -14.35 1.87 21.89
C PRO A 172 -12.94 2.46 21.88
N LEU A 173 -11.92 1.60 21.93
CA LEU A 173 -10.52 2.01 21.90
C LEU A 173 -10.14 2.55 20.53
N LEU A 174 -10.56 1.91 19.44
CA LEU A 174 -10.33 2.42 18.08
C LEU A 174 -10.89 3.83 17.94
N LYS A 175 -12.16 4.04 18.31
CA LYS A 175 -12.84 5.34 18.23
C LYS A 175 -12.11 6.41 19.03
N GLN A 176 -11.57 6.06 20.20
CA GLN A 176 -10.78 6.97 21.01
C GLN A 176 -9.48 7.37 20.30
N LEU A 177 -8.78 6.41 19.69
CA LEU A 177 -7.45 6.61 19.14
C LEU A 177 -7.45 7.15 17.69
N SER A 178 -8.56 7.03 16.98
CA SER A 178 -8.71 7.47 15.59
C SER A 178 -9.45 8.81 15.44
N SER A 179 -9.60 9.58 16.51
CA SER A 179 -10.40 10.83 16.50
C SER A 179 -9.82 11.93 15.59
N ASP A 180 -8.53 11.87 15.30
CA ASP A 180 -7.81 12.77 14.40
C ASP A 180 -7.71 12.22 12.95
N GLY A 181 -8.43 11.12 12.65
CA GLY A 181 -8.36 10.43 11.37
C GLY A 181 -7.19 9.47 11.21
N SER A 182 -6.35 9.29 12.24
CA SER A 182 -5.26 8.31 12.22
C SER A 182 -5.77 6.87 12.33
N ARG A 183 -5.02 5.92 11.75
CA ARG A 183 -5.24 4.47 11.94
C ARG A 183 -4.22 3.92 12.96
N PRO A 184 -4.63 3.65 14.21
CA PRO A 184 -3.74 3.09 15.21
C PRO A 184 -3.31 1.65 14.87
N TRP A 185 -2.17 1.24 15.43
CA TRP A 185 -1.70 -0.14 15.36
C TRP A 185 -2.27 -0.99 16.49
N PHE A 186 -2.46 -2.28 16.22
CA PHE A 186 -2.71 -3.32 17.20
C PHE A 186 -1.65 -4.40 17.05
N ALA A 187 -0.93 -4.69 18.13
CA ALA A 187 0.19 -5.62 18.15
C ALA A 187 -0.07 -6.78 19.12
N ALA A 188 0.07 -8.01 18.66
CA ALA A 188 -0.06 -9.20 19.51
C ALA A 188 0.80 -10.36 19.00
N ALA A 189 1.06 -11.31 19.90
CA ALA A 189 1.64 -12.61 19.59
C ALA A 189 0.58 -13.70 19.37
N HIS A 190 -0.69 -13.31 19.44
CA HIS A 190 -1.85 -14.11 19.08
C HIS A 190 -2.45 -13.60 17.76
N MET A 191 -2.40 -14.40 16.71
CA MET A 191 -2.94 -14.00 15.40
C MET A 191 -4.44 -13.76 15.43
N TRP A 192 -5.18 -14.49 16.26
CA TRP A 192 -6.62 -14.30 16.42
C TRP A 192 -6.94 -12.90 16.95
N ASP A 193 -6.09 -12.33 17.83
CA ASP A 193 -6.29 -11.01 18.43
C ASP A 193 -5.99 -9.90 17.42
N VAL A 194 -4.86 -10.02 16.69
CA VAL A 194 -4.51 -9.09 15.61
C VAL A 194 -5.58 -9.11 14.50
N SER A 195 -6.04 -10.30 14.11
CA SER A 195 -7.07 -10.46 13.07
C SER A 195 -8.38 -9.78 13.46
N ALA A 196 -8.83 -9.98 14.71
CA ALA A 196 -10.05 -9.33 15.22
C ALA A 196 -9.92 -7.81 15.25
N ALA A 197 -8.80 -7.27 15.77
CA ALA A 197 -8.55 -5.84 15.79
C ALA A 197 -8.55 -5.23 14.38
N ARG A 198 -7.87 -5.87 13.40
CA ARG A 198 -7.82 -5.38 12.01
C ARG A 198 -9.20 -5.28 11.36
N ARG A 199 -10.09 -6.24 11.63
CA ARG A 199 -11.48 -6.20 11.13
C ARG A 199 -12.28 -5.01 11.66
N THR A 200 -11.85 -4.39 12.75
CA THR A 200 -12.48 -3.16 13.26
C THR A 200 -11.90 -1.88 12.67
N GLY A 201 -10.69 -1.91 12.11
CA GLY A 201 -10.04 -0.75 11.45
C GLY A 201 -8.57 -0.50 11.85
N PHE A 202 -8.04 -1.22 12.84
CA PHE A 202 -6.63 -1.15 13.22
C PHE A 202 -5.70 -1.61 12.08
N ARG A 203 -4.44 -1.17 12.12
CA ARG A 203 -3.33 -1.83 11.41
C ARG A 203 -2.81 -2.96 12.31
N GLY A 204 -2.49 -4.12 11.77
CA GLY A 204 -2.09 -5.27 12.59
C GLY A 204 -0.61 -5.59 12.50
N ALA A 205 0.03 -5.70 13.65
CA ALA A 205 1.41 -6.20 13.78
C ALA A 205 1.39 -7.52 14.56
N TYR A 206 1.84 -8.60 13.91
CA TYR A 206 1.96 -9.90 14.55
C TYR A 206 3.43 -10.24 14.83
N CYS A 207 3.69 -10.77 16.03
CA CYS A 207 4.98 -11.27 16.45
C CYS A 207 4.90 -12.77 16.77
N SER A 208 5.72 -13.60 16.14
CA SER A 208 5.68 -15.05 16.32
C SER A 208 6.27 -15.53 17.66
N VAL A 209 6.64 -14.62 18.57
CA VAL A 209 7.28 -14.92 19.87
C VAL A 209 6.47 -15.87 20.77
N TRP A 210 5.18 -16.08 20.48
CA TRP A 210 4.34 -17.06 21.16
C TRP A 210 3.90 -18.22 20.26
N GLU A 211 3.18 -17.92 19.18
CA GLU A 211 2.58 -18.95 18.31
C GLU A 211 3.56 -19.57 17.30
N ASN A 212 4.77 -18.99 17.14
CA ASN A 212 5.89 -19.40 16.28
C ASN A 212 5.62 -19.44 14.77
N GLU A 213 4.42 -19.82 14.34
CA GLU A 213 4.03 -19.90 12.94
C GLU A 213 2.98 -18.83 12.60
N ALA A 214 3.13 -18.18 11.45
CA ALA A 214 2.11 -17.26 10.94
C ALA A 214 1.13 -18.03 10.04
N LEU A 215 -0.09 -18.27 10.53
CA LEU A 215 -1.17 -18.92 9.80
C LEU A 215 -2.03 -17.89 9.03
N THR A 216 -1.42 -17.17 8.07
CA THR A 216 -2.08 -16.10 7.29
C THR A 216 -3.24 -16.61 6.43
N ASP A 217 -3.22 -17.87 6.00
CA ASP A 217 -4.33 -18.48 5.26
C ASP A 217 -5.62 -18.57 6.11
N LEU A 218 -5.49 -18.64 7.44
CA LEU A 218 -6.60 -18.70 8.38
C LEU A 218 -6.99 -17.31 8.92
N PHE A 219 -6.01 -16.52 9.32
CA PHE A 219 -6.24 -15.24 10.03
C PHE A 219 -6.17 -13.99 9.13
N GLY A 220 -5.78 -14.16 7.86
CA GLY A 220 -5.51 -13.10 6.90
C GLY A 220 -4.09 -12.55 7.01
N ASP A 221 -3.65 -11.81 5.98
CA ASP A 221 -2.36 -11.12 5.95
C ASP A 221 -2.23 -10.11 7.08
N MET A 222 -1.03 -9.83 7.58
CA MET A 222 -0.78 -8.79 8.60
C MET A 222 -0.01 -7.61 7.98
N ASP A 223 -0.23 -6.40 8.50
CA ASP A 223 0.53 -5.22 8.04
C ASP A 223 2.02 -5.34 8.40
N VAL A 224 2.32 -6.00 9.53
CA VAL A 224 3.68 -6.38 9.96
C VAL A 224 3.69 -7.82 10.46
N LEU A 225 4.68 -8.60 10.01
CA LEU A 225 5.05 -9.92 10.53
C LEU A 225 6.50 -9.87 11.02
N SER A 226 6.79 -10.45 12.18
CA SER A 226 8.13 -10.48 12.77
C SER A 226 8.28 -11.64 13.75
N ASP A 227 9.52 -12.07 13.98
CA ASP A 227 9.81 -13.12 14.97
C ASP A 227 10.19 -12.57 16.35
N THR A 228 10.47 -11.26 16.46
CA THR A 228 10.89 -10.65 17.72
C THR A 228 10.20 -9.31 17.95
N LEU A 229 9.94 -8.97 19.22
CA LEU A 229 9.29 -7.70 19.57
C LEU A 229 10.09 -6.46 19.08
N PRO A 230 11.44 -6.40 19.19
CA PRO A 230 12.20 -5.26 18.68
C PRO A 230 12.14 -5.10 17.17
N GLU A 231 12.20 -6.21 16.41
CA GLU A 231 12.09 -6.16 14.94
C GLU A 231 10.67 -5.76 14.51
N MET A 232 9.63 -6.22 15.22
CA MET A 232 8.26 -5.76 15.01
C MET A 232 8.15 -4.25 15.18
N ALA A 233 8.78 -3.68 16.23
CA ALA A 233 8.82 -2.23 16.42
C ALA A 233 9.49 -1.53 15.23
N ASP A 234 10.66 -1.99 14.78
CA ASP A 234 11.37 -1.42 13.64
C ASP A 234 10.49 -1.42 12.37
N LYS A 235 9.78 -2.53 12.11
CA LYS A 235 8.86 -2.66 10.97
C LYS A 235 7.64 -1.75 11.11
N VAL A 236 7.04 -1.63 12.29
CA VAL A 236 5.93 -0.70 12.57
C VAL A 236 6.38 0.75 12.33
N ILE A 237 7.57 1.11 12.79
CA ILE A 237 8.15 2.45 12.63
C ILE A 237 8.41 2.75 11.15
N ALA A 238 8.97 1.79 10.41
CA ALA A 238 9.24 1.92 8.98
C ALA A 238 7.96 1.95 8.13
N SER A 239 6.86 1.41 8.65
CA SER A 239 5.61 1.25 7.91
C SER A 239 4.80 2.54 7.94
N THR A 240 5.15 3.49 7.06
CA THR A 240 4.35 4.70 6.85
C THR A 240 3.33 4.47 5.72
N PRO A 241 2.03 4.74 5.96
CA PRO A 241 1.09 4.80 4.85
C PRO A 241 1.51 5.91 3.89
N PRO A 242 1.33 5.74 2.58
CA PRO A 242 1.65 6.79 1.63
C PRO A 242 0.88 8.07 1.98
N PHE A 243 1.53 9.22 1.82
CA PHE A 243 0.96 10.53 2.19
C PHE A 243 -0.48 10.73 1.71
N TRP A 244 -0.78 10.30 0.47
CA TRP A 244 -2.09 10.43 -0.14
C TRP A 244 -3.22 9.71 0.60
N ARG A 245 -2.88 8.71 1.40
CA ARG A 245 -3.78 7.88 2.22
C ARG A 245 -3.57 8.12 3.73
N SER A 246 -2.96 9.24 4.10
CA SER A 246 -2.81 9.67 5.50
C SER A 246 -4.16 9.96 6.17
N SER A 247 -5.18 10.29 5.38
CA SER A 247 -6.58 10.40 5.80
C SER A 247 -7.45 9.56 4.87
N PRO A 248 -7.77 8.30 5.23
CA PRO A 248 -8.58 7.42 4.38
C PRO A 248 -9.98 7.99 4.14
N HIS A 249 -10.47 7.86 2.92
CA HIS A 249 -11.86 8.18 2.59
C HIS A 249 -12.79 7.10 3.11
N GLU A 250 -14.07 7.40 3.30
CA GLU A 250 -15.11 6.42 3.67
C GLU A 250 -15.19 5.23 2.68
N LEU A 251 -14.67 5.41 1.45
CA LEU A 251 -14.70 4.41 0.40
C LEU A 251 -13.45 3.52 0.36
N ASP A 252 -12.44 3.77 1.21
CA ASP A 252 -11.17 3.03 1.21
C ASP A 252 -11.41 1.51 1.35
N ASN A 253 -12.31 1.12 2.25
CA ASN A 253 -12.66 -0.28 2.54
C ASN A 253 -14.07 -0.66 2.06
N HIS A 254 -14.61 0.05 1.06
CA HIS A 254 -16.01 -0.10 0.66
C HIS A 254 -16.31 -1.42 -0.07
N ARG A 255 -17.44 -2.03 0.32
CA ARG A 255 -18.08 -3.13 -0.40
C ARG A 255 -19.54 -2.77 -0.62
N SER A 256 -19.97 -2.75 -1.86
CA SER A 256 -21.34 -2.32 -2.21
C SER A 256 -22.39 -3.35 -1.82
N THR A 257 -22.00 -4.63 -1.77
CA THR A 257 -22.81 -5.76 -1.33
C THR A 257 -21.98 -6.72 -0.47
N GLU A 258 -22.62 -7.39 0.49
CA GLU A 258 -21.96 -8.38 1.35
C GLU A 258 -21.45 -9.59 0.57
N GLN A 259 -22.28 -10.11 -0.34
CA GLN A 259 -21.93 -11.18 -1.26
C GLN A 259 -21.59 -10.62 -2.64
N LEU A 260 -20.76 -11.35 -3.37
CA LEU A 260 -20.46 -11.01 -4.76
C LEU A 260 -21.70 -11.20 -5.64
N PRO A 261 -21.99 -10.27 -6.57
CA PRO A 261 -22.95 -10.53 -7.63
C PRO A 261 -22.54 -11.79 -8.42
N ALA A 262 -23.49 -12.67 -8.71
CA ALA A 262 -23.22 -13.90 -9.47
C ALA A 262 -22.83 -13.60 -10.92
N GLU A 263 -23.40 -12.53 -11.49
CA GLU A 263 -23.19 -12.11 -12.88
C GLU A 263 -23.06 -10.59 -12.98
N ALA A 264 -22.35 -10.13 -14.02
CA ALA A 264 -22.26 -8.74 -14.43
C ALA A 264 -21.99 -8.64 -15.94
N ASP A 265 -22.47 -7.60 -16.61
CA ASP A 265 -22.13 -7.38 -18.02
C ASP A 265 -20.64 -7.06 -18.19
N ILE A 266 -20.09 -6.30 -17.25
CA ILE A 266 -18.70 -5.82 -17.26
C ILE A 266 -18.06 -6.01 -15.87
N VAL A 267 -16.93 -6.70 -15.83
CA VAL A 267 -16.04 -6.74 -14.66
C VAL A 267 -14.78 -5.93 -14.94
N ILE A 268 -14.46 -4.99 -14.06
CA ILE A 268 -13.21 -4.22 -14.06
C ILE A 268 -12.35 -4.70 -12.90
N ILE A 269 -11.12 -5.11 -13.18
CA ILE A 269 -10.18 -5.59 -12.17
C ILE A 269 -9.19 -4.47 -11.84
N GLY A 270 -9.29 -3.93 -10.63
CA GLY A 270 -8.50 -2.82 -10.10
C GLY A 270 -9.29 -1.52 -9.96
N ALA A 271 -9.29 -0.93 -8.76
CA ALA A 271 -9.97 0.33 -8.43
C ALA A 271 -9.00 1.52 -8.35
N GLY A 272 -7.94 1.50 -9.18
CA GLY A 272 -7.02 2.63 -9.37
C GLY A 272 -7.50 3.63 -10.42
N TYR A 273 -6.59 4.51 -10.87
CA TYR A 273 -6.92 5.57 -11.85
C TYR A 273 -7.57 5.01 -13.12
N ALA A 274 -7.03 3.92 -13.67
CA ALA A 274 -7.57 3.32 -14.89
C ALA A 274 -8.98 2.75 -14.68
N GLY A 275 -9.18 1.90 -13.67
CA GLY A 275 -10.48 1.27 -13.42
C GLY A 275 -11.59 2.26 -13.09
N ALA A 276 -11.31 3.25 -12.23
CA ALA A 276 -12.27 4.31 -11.92
C ALA A 276 -12.61 5.16 -13.15
N SER A 277 -11.63 5.50 -13.98
CA SER A 277 -11.85 6.28 -15.21
C SER A 277 -12.62 5.48 -16.27
N ILE A 278 -12.38 4.17 -16.37
CA ILE A 278 -13.14 3.28 -17.28
C ILE A 278 -14.59 3.23 -16.86
N ALA A 279 -14.86 2.99 -15.56
CA ALA A 279 -16.23 3.01 -15.03
C ALA A 279 -16.91 4.36 -15.26
N HIS A 280 -16.20 5.47 -15.01
CA HIS A 280 -16.71 6.82 -15.28
C HIS A 280 -17.13 7.01 -16.74
N HIS A 281 -16.27 6.67 -17.70
CA HIS A 281 -16.59 6.83 -19.12
C HIS A 281 -17.67 5.86 -19.61
N LEU A 282 -17.71 4.62 -19.11
CA LEU A 282 -18.80 3.69 -19.40
C LEU A 282 -20.15 4.28 -18.95
N LEU A 283 -20.18 4.89 -17.77
CA LEU A 283 -21.39 5.53 -17.26
C LEU A 283 -21.74 6.80 -18.05
N GLU A 284 -20.76 7.61 -18.43
CA GLU A 284 -20.95 8.83 -19.25
C GLU A 284 -21.54 8.49 -20.63
N GLN A 285 -20.99 7.48 -21.31
CA GLN A 285 -21.41 7.08 -22.66
C GLN A 285 -22.80 6.43 -22.69
N ASN A 286 -23.21 5.74 -21.61
CA ASN A 286 -24.52 5.10 -21.50
C ASN A 286 -25.62 6.03 -20.95
N GLY A 287 -25.27 7.22 -20.47
CA GLY A 287 -26.21 8.24 -20.00
C GLY A 287 -27.17 7.77 -18.89
N GLU A 288 -28.45 8.12 -19.05
CA GLU A 288 -29.56 7.73 -18.17
C GLU A 288 -30.43 6.57 -18.73
N SER A 289 -29.93 5.85 -19.74
CA SER A 289 -30.66 4.73 -20.35
C SER A 289 -31.17 3.72 -19.32
N SER A 290 -32.36 3.17 -19.52
CA SER A 290 -32.93 2.11 -18.68
C SER A 290 -32.25 0.75 -18.88
N GLN A 291 -31.38 0.61 -19.90
CA GLN A 291 -30.60 -0.60 -20.20
C GLN A 291 -29.10 -0.36 -19.98
N LYS A 292 -28.71 0.13 -18.80
CA LYS A 292 -27.28 0.27 -18.45
C LYS A 292 -26.66 -1.10 -18.18
N PRO A 293 -25.43 -1.37 -18.66
CA PRO A 293 -24.73 -2.57 -18.30
C PRO A 293 -24.44 -2.58 -16.80
N THR A 294 -24.57 -3.75 -16.18
CA THR A 294 -24.14 -3.98 -14.80
C THR A 294 -22.61 -4.00 -14.75
N ILE A 295 -22.03 -3.19 -13.85
CA ILE A 295 -20.57 -3.04 -13.72
C ILE A 295 -20.15 -3.42 -12.31
N VAL A 296 -19.19 -4.35 -12.21
CA VAL A 296 -18.53 -4.74 -10.96
C VAL A 296 -17.06 -4.35 -11.02
N ILE A 297 -16.56 -3.65 -10.00
CA ILE A 297 -15.13 -3.37 -9.81
C ILE A 297 -14.61 -4.26 -8.68
N LEU A 298 -13.63 -5.11 -8.98
CA LEU A 298 -12.96 -5.97 -8.00
C LEU A 298 -11.57 -5.39 -7.68
N GLU A 299 -11.33 -5.08 -6.40
CA GLU A 299 -10.06 -4.54 -5.92
C GLU A 299 -9.46 -5.48 -4.86
N ALA A 300 -8.19 -5.84 -5.03
CA ALA A 300 -7.51 -6.82 -4.18
C ALA A 300 -7.27 -6.28 -2.77
N ARG A 301 -7.00 -4.99 -2.63
CA ARG A 301 -6.73 -4.31 -1.34
C ARG A 301 -7.80 -3.25 -1.08
N GLU A 302 -7.41 -2.07 -0.59
CA GLU A 302 -8.30 -0.91 -0.50
C GLU A 302 -8.41 -0.16 -1.83
N ALA A 303 -9.49 0.61 -2.00
CA ALA A 303 -9.71 1.44 -3.17
C ALA A 303 -8.55 2.43 -3.39
N CYS A 304 -8.03 2.51 -4.61
CA CYS A 304 -6.92 3.39 -4.98
C CYS A 304 -5.62 3.18 -4.15
N SER A 305 -5.43 2.00 -3.54
CA SER A 305 -4.29 1.70 -2.66
C SER A 305 -2.94 1.48 -3.35
N GLY A 306 -2.95 1.10 -4.62
CA GLY A 306 -1.76 0.76 -5.41
C GLY A 306 -1.03 1.98 -5.98
N ALA A 307 -0.50 1.84 -7.21
CA ALA A 307 0.33 2.86 -7.87
C ALA A 307 -0.25 4.28 -7.81
N THR A 308 -1.58 4.42 -7.99
CA THR A 308 -2.25 5.72 -7.98
C THR A 308 -2.19 6.41 -6.62
N GLY A 309 -2.41 5.68 -5.53
CA GLY A 309 -2.36 6.21 -4.17
C GLY A 309 -0.94 6.33 -3.60
N ARG A 310 0.10 6.12 -4.42
CA ARG A 310 1.51 6.09 -4.00
C ARG A 310 2.46 6.91 -4.89
N ASN A 311 1.95 7.57 -5.95
CA ASN A 311 2.77 8.32 -6.92
C ASN A 311 3.05 9.77 -6.48
N GLY A 312 3.60 10.62 -7.36
CA GLY A 312 3.89 12.04 -7.05
C GLY A 312 2.72 13.03 -7.25
N GLY A 313 1.57 12.60 -7.77
CA GLY A 313 0.44 13.49 -8.11
C GLY A 313 0.70 14.41 -9.31
N HIS A 314 1.63 14.04 -10.18
CA HIS A 314 2.16 14.90 -11.24
C HIS A 314 1.49 14.66 -12.60
N LEU A 315 0.51 15.49 -12.98
CA LEU A 315 -0.10 15.49 -14.31
C LEU A 315 0.81 16.20 -15.31
N LYS A 316 1.87 15.52 -15.74
CA LYS A 316 2.96 16.10 -16.54
C LYS A 316 3.15 15.38 -17.87
N PRO A 317 2.60 15.89 -18.98
CA PRO A 317 2.95 15.41 -20.32
C PRO A 317 4.47 15.43 -20.55
N ASP A 318 4.97 14.56 -21.42
CA ASP A 318 6.35 14.60 -21.89
C ASP A 318 6.44 15.14 -23.32
N PRO A 319 6.73 16.44 -23.49
CA PRO A 319 6.75 17.06 -24.81
C PRO A 319 7.97 16.71 -25.65
N TYR A 320 8.98 15.99 -25.12
CA TYR A 320 10.19 15.72 -25.90
C TYR A 320 10.81 14.34 -25.78
N THR A 321 10.85 13.68 -24.62
CA THR A 321 11.63 12.43 -24.51
C THR A 321 10.91 11.26 -25.17
N ARG A 322 9.65 11.03 -24.83
CA ARG A 322 8.80 10.01 -25.47
C ARG A 322 8.49 10.35 -26.93
N ALA A 323 8.20 11.61 -27.22
CA ALA A 323 7.96 12.08 -28.59
C ALA A 323 9.20 11.86 -29.49
N ALA A 324 10.41 12.18 -29.01
CA ALA A 324 11.64 11.95 -29.79
C ALA A 324 11.95 10.45 -29.96
N ALA A 325 11.66 9.63 -28.95
CA ALA A 325 11.77 8.17 -29.06
C ALA A 325 10.81 7.61 -30.12
N ALA A 326 9.54 8.04 -30.09
CA ALA A 326 8.54 7.67 -31.09
C ALA A 326 8.94 8.17 -32.50
N LEU A 327 9.43 9.40 -32.63
CA LEU A 327 9.88 9.96 -33.91
C LEU A 327 11.02 9.14 -34.52
N THR A 328 11.96 8.71 -33.68
CA THR A 328 13.13 7.93 -34.13
C THR A 328 12.74 6.52 -34.55
N SER A 329 11.79 5.90 -33.85
CA SER A 329 11.45 4.49 -34.03
C SER A 329 10.30 4.24 -35.01
N HIS A 330 9.33 5.17 -35.10
CA HIS A 330 8.05 4.96 -35.80
C HIS A 330 7.61 6.14 -36.67
N GLY A 331 8.40 7.21 -36.76
CA GLY A 331 8.12 8.37 -37.63
C GLY A 331 7.27 9.47 -36.99
N LYS A 332 6.99 10.51 -37.77
CA LYS A 332 6.38 11.78 -37.34
C LYS A 332 4.97 11.58 -36.78
N GLU A 333 4.15 10.79 -37.47
CA GLU A 333 2.74 10.58 -37.11
C GLU A 333 2.61 9.92 -35.74
N ALA A 334 3.44 8.91 -35.47
CA ALA A 334 3.45 8.23 -34.17
C ALA A 334 3.94 9.16 -33.05
N ALA A 335 4.93 10.02 -33.33
CA ALA A 335 5.41 11.01 -32.38
C ALA A 335 4.35 12.05 -32.04
N GLU A 336 3.64 12.55 -33.05
CA GLU A 336 2.56 13.53 -32.86
C GLU A 336 1.38 12.93 -32.11
N GLU A 337 0.97 11.69 -32.44
CA GLU A 337 -0.08 10.97 -31.71
C GLU A 337 0.26 10.85 -30.22
N VAL A 338 1.47 10.39 -29.87
CA VAL A 338 1.88 10.24 -28.47
C VAL A 338 1.92 11.59 -27.75
N ALA A 339 2.56 12.59 -28.35
CA ALA A 339 2.78 13.87 -27.70
C ALA A 339 1.47 14.63 -27.48
N SER A 340 0.65 14.76 -28.53
CA SER A 340 -0.62 15.47 -28.47
C SER A 340 -1.65 14.76 -27.57
N PHE A 341 -1.63 13.42 -27.53
CA PHE A 341 -2.50 12.65 -26.63
C PHE A 341 -2.21 12.93 -25.15
N GLU A 342 -0.93 12.98 -24.77
CA GLU A 342 -0.56 13.34 -23.40
C GLU A 342 -0.93 14.80 -23.08
N ALA A 343 -0.61 15.73 -23.98
CA ALA A 343 -0.89 17.16 -23.78
C ALA A 343 -2.38 17.45 -23.52
N ARG A 344 -3.30 16.77 -24.23
CA ARG A 344 -4.75 16.93 -24.06
C ARG A 344 -5.26 16.61 -22.65
N HIS A 345 -4.55 15.79 -21.88
CA HIS A 345 -4.93 15.50 -20.49
C HIS A 345 -4.89 16.75 -19.60
N LEU A 346 -4.05 17.72 -19.93
CA LEU A 346 -4.00 18.98 -19.20
C LEU A 346 -5.29 19.78 -19.31
N ASP A 347 -6.11 19.57 -20.34
CA ASP A 347 -7.38 20.27 -20.53
C ASP A 347 -8.58 19.40 -20.15
N GLU A 348 -8.51 18.10 -20.43
CA GLU A 348 -9.61 17.16 -20.18
C GLU A 348 -9.77 16.83 -18.69
N VAL A 349 -8.68 16.62 -17.95
CA VAL A 349 -8.76 16.33 -16.51
C VAL A 349 -9.32 17.53 -15.73
N PRO A 350 -8.88 18.78 -15.97
CA PRO A 350 -9.49 19.93 -15.29
C PRO A 350 -10.93 20.22 -15.71
N ARG A 351 -11.31 19.91 -16.96
CA ARG A 351 -12.73 19.95 -17.36
C ARG A 351 -13.55 18.97 -16.53
N LEU A 352 -13.09 17.73 -16.37
CA LEU A 352 -13.73 16.74 -15.51
C LEU A 352 -13.85 17.25 -14.07
N ILE A 353 -12.75 17.74 -13.50
CA ILE A 353 -12.70 18.23 -12.11
C ILE A 353 -13.75 19.33 -11.89
N ARG A 354 -13.82 20.32 -12.80
CA ARG A 354 -14.82 21.40 -12.71
C ARG A 354 -16.25 20.88 -12.90
N ARG A 355 -16.47 19.99 -13.85
CA ARG A 355 -17.80 19.44 -14.16
C ARG A 355 -18.38 18.62 -13.01
N GLU A 356 -17.56 17.78 -12.41
CA GLU A 356 -17.98 16.87 -11.33
C GLU A 356 -17.85 17.49 -9.93
N GLY A 357 -17.33 18.72 -9.82
CA GLY A 357 -17.12 19.44 -8.57
C GLY A 357 -16.12 18.73 -7.65
N ILE A 358 -14.98 18.27 -8.19
CA ILE A 358 -14.01 17.46 -7.46
C ILE A 358 -13.04 18.35 -6.68
N ASP A 359 -13.05 18.24 -5.35
CA ASP A 359 -12.01 18.84 -4.51
C ASP A 359 -10.81 17.89 -4.39
N CYS A 360 -9.84 18.04 -5.29
CA CYS A 360 -8.64 17.21 -5.35
C CYS A 360 -7.34 18.01 -5.44
N ASP A 361 -7.33 19.23 -4.91
CA ASP A 361 -6.17 20.13 -4.87
C ASP A 361 -5.50 20.29 -6.25
N TYR A 362 -6.30 20.37 -7.31
CA TYR A 362 -5.75 20.52 -8.65
C TYR A 362 -5.14 21.90 -8.85
N VAL A 363 -3.91 21.94 -9.35
CA VAL A 363 -3.21 23.18 -9.72
C VAL A 363 -2.67 23.05 -11.13
N ARG A 364 -3.05 23.97 -12.02
CA ARG A 364 -2.36 24.17 -13.30
C ARG A 364 -1.06 24.92 -13.03
N THR A 365 0.07 24.38 -13.47
CA THR A 365 1.40 24.93 -13.20
C THR A 365 2.34 24.73 -14.40
N ARG A 366 3.63 25.02 -14.23
CA ARG A 366 4.71 24.64 -15.14
C ARG A 366 5.54 23.54 -14.49
N ALA A 367 6.01 22.59 -15.29
CA ALA A 367 7.09 21.71 -14.93
C ALA A 367 8.43 22.33 -15.38
N THR A 368 9.43 22.21 -14.53
CA THR A 368 10.80 22.68 -14.74
C THR A 368 11.73 21.47 -14.72
N ASP A 369 12.10 20.97 -15.90
CA ASP A 369 13.13 19.94 -16.03
C ASP A 369 14.50 20.60 -15.97
N VAL A 370 15.30 20.21 -14.99
CA VAL A 370 16.63 20.75 -14.71
C VAL A 370 17.68 19.66 -14.93
N CYS A 371 18.62 19.93 -15.85
CA CYS A 371 19.80 19.10 -16.04
C CYS A 371 20.95 19.62 -15.19
N LEU A 372 21.55 18.75 -14.38
CA LEU A 372 22.70 19.06 -13.53
C LEU A 372 24.05 18.67 -14.18
N TYR A 373 24.01 18.13 -15.39
CA TYR A 373 25.17 17.74 -16.18
C TYR A 373 25.05 18.24 -17.62
N GLN A 374 26.18 18.66 -18.21
CA GLN A 374 26.20 19.39 -19.49
C GLN A 374 25.73 18.52 -20.66
N GLN A 375 26.23 17.28 -20.75
CA GLN A 375 25.87 16.37 -21.84
C GLN A 375 24.35 16.16 -21.95
N GLY A 376 23.67 15.91 -20.83
CA GLY A 376 22.21 15.73 -20.82
C GLY A 376 21.45 16.98 -21.24
N ALA A 377 21.92 18.17 -20.85
CA ALA A 377 21.33 19.43 -21.28
C ALA A 377 21.42 19.60 -22.81
N ASP A 378 22.59 19.29 -23.38
CA ASP A 378 22.82 19.37 -24.83
C ASP A 378 21.97 18.34 -25.59
N GLU A 379 21.85 17.11 -25.08
CA GLU A 379 21.02 16.06 -25.66
C GLU A 379 19.52 16.40 -25.65
N ILE A 380 19.00 16.96 -24.56
CA ILE A 380 17.59 17.40 -24.50
C ILE A 380 17.35 18.55 -25.48
N LYS A 381 18.27 19.52 -25.56
CA LYS A 381 18.16 20.61 -26.53
C LYS A 381 18.15 20.09 -27.97
N ALA A 382 18.98 19.10 -28.29
CA ALA A 382 18.99 18.47 -29.60
C ALA A 382 17.68 17.70 -29.90
N LYS A 383 17.12 17.00 -28.91
CA LYS A 383 15.80 16.33 -29.04
C LYS A 383 14.70 17.34 -29.34
N ILE A 384 14.65 18.45 -28.61
CA ILE A 384 13.68 19.53 -28.81
C ILE A 384 13.82 20.12 -30.21
N GLU A 385 15.04 20.40 -30.66
CA GLU A 385 15.27 20.96 -32.00
C GLU A 385 14.84 20.00 -33.11
N ARG A 386 15.12 18.70 -32.96
CA ARG A 386 14.67 17.68 -33.90
C ARG A 386 13.14 17.59 -33.97
N LEU A 387 12.46 17.75 -32.84
CA LEU A 387 10.99 17.75 -32.78
C LEU A 387 10.39 18.99 -33.43
N ARG A 388 11.02 20.16 -33.27
CA ARG A 388 10.66 21.38 -34.01
C ARG A 388 10.79 21.20 -35.51
N GLN A 389 11.91 20.65 -35.96
CA GLN A 389 12.15 20.37 -37.39
C GLN A 389 11.17 19.35 -37.98
N ALA A 390 10.62 18.48 -37.14
CA ALA A 390 9.60 17.52 -37.52
C ALA A 390 8.16 18.08 -37.38
N ASP A 391 7.98 19.34 -36.98
CA ASP A 391 6.69 19.99 -36.68
C ASP A 391 5.80 19.21 -35.68
N ILE A 392 6.39 18.73 -34.58
CA ILE A 392 5.63 18.10 -33.50
C ILE A 392 5.00 19.19 -32.62
N SER A 393 3.67 19.22 -32.54
CA SER A 393 2.90 20.39 -32.05
C SER A 393 3.21 20.79 -30.61
N THR A 394 3.50 19.82 -29.75
CA THR A 394 3.66 20.06 -28.31
C THR A 394 5.00 20.72 -27.93
N VAL A 395 5.98 20.76 -28.84
CA VAL A 395 7.30 21.32 -28.55
C VAL A 395 7.28 22.84 -28.42
N ASP A 396 6.24 23.49 -28.95
CA ASP A 396 6.07 24.95 -28.90
C ASP A 396 5.81 25.47 -27.47
N ASP A 397 5.31 24.61 -26.58
CA ASP A 397 5.13 24.92 -25.16
C ASP A 397 6.43 24.80 -24.34
N VAL A 398 7.54 24.37 -24.97
CA VAL A 398 8.83 24.14 -24.30
C VAL A 398 9.73 25.37 -24.41
N PHE A 399 9.91 26.04 -23.28
CA PHE A 399 10.90 27.10 -23.10
C PHE A 399 12.23 26.52 -22.62
N SER A 400 13.36 26.95 -23.21
CA SER A 400 14.70 26.58 -22.75
C SER A 400 15.43 27.80 -22.16
N SER A 401 16.14 27.62 -21.04
CA SER A 401 16.98 28.67 -20.48
C SER A 401 18.09 29.11 -21.44
N SER A 402 18.40 30.40 -21.45
CA SER A 402 19.59 30.91 -22.14
C SER A 402 20.88 30.33 -21.54
N PRO A 403 21.97 30.21 -22.33
CA PRO A 403 23.27 29.77 -21.82
C PRO A 403 23.71 30.56 -20.58
N GLY A 404 24.15 29.85 -19.53
CA GLY A 404 24.58 30.45 -18.26
C GLY A 404 23.47 31.00 -17.37
N LYS A 405 22.19 30.82 -17.72
CA LYS A 405 21.04 31.29 -16.94
C LYS A 405 20.18 30.19 -16.32
N ALA A 406 20.61 28.92 -16.41
CA ALA A 406 19.85 27.77 -15.92
C ALA A 406 19.55 27.81 -14.41
N GLU A 407 20.55 28.17 -13.58
CA GLU A 407 20.32 28.31 -12.13
C GLU A 407 19.32 29.41 -11.82
N ALA A 408 19.48 30.58 -12.43
CA ALA A 408 18.56 31.71 -12.25
C ALA A 408 17.13 31.40 -12.73
N ALA A 409 17.00 30.59 -13.79
CA ALA A 409 15.69 30.19 -14.32
C ALA A 409 14.98 29.13 -13.47
N SER A 410 15.72 28.30 -12.72
CA SER A 410 15.17 27.17 -11.97
C SER A 410 15.19 27.35 -10.45
N GLY A 411 16.10 28.17 -9.92
CA GLY A 411 16.43 28.21 -8.49
C GLY A 411 17.24 27.01 -8.01
N ILE A 412 17.71 26.14 -8.91
CA ILE A 412 18.45 24.92 -8.57
C ILE A 412 19.96 25.15 -8.69
N LYS A 413 20.69 24.72 -7.67
CA LYS A 413 22.15 24.74 -7.61
C LYS A 413 22.75 23.77 -8.64
N GLY A 414 23.76 24.21 -9.38
CA GLY A 414 24.50 23.41 -10.34
C GLY A 414 23.80 23.22 -11.70
N ALA A 415 22.65 23.85 -11.95
CA ALA A 415 21.90 23.69 -13.18
C ALA A 415 22.73 24.06 -14.43
N LYS A 416 22.74 23.16 -15.41
CA LYS A 416 23.42 23.30 -16.71
C LYS A 416 22.44 23.60 -17.85
N GLY A 417 21.20 23.16 -17.72
CA GLY A 417 20.11 23.50 -18.62
C GLY A 417 18.76 23.37 -17.94
N THR A 418 17.81 24.18 -18.35
CA THR A 418 16.45 24.20 -17.80
C THR A 418 15.41 24.23 -18.93
N PHE A 419 14.39 23.39 -18.83
CA PHE A 419 13.31 23.26 -19.81
C PHE A 419 11.97 23.39 -19.09
N ILE A 420 11.15 24.37 -19.49
CA ILE A 420 9.92 24.76 -18.79
C ILE A 420 8.72 24.62 -19.71
N TYR A 421 7.74 23.80 -19.31
CA TYR A 421 6.54 23.48 -20.09
C TYR A 421 5.32 23.30 -19.18
N THR A 422 4.11 23.26 -19.74
CA THR A 422 2.88 23.20 -18.95
C THR A 422 2.72 21.85 -18.26
N ALA A 423 2.26 21.88 -17.01
CA ALA A 423 1.92 20.70 -16.24
C ALA A 423 0.71 20.97 -15.34
N GLY A 424 0.29 19.95 -14.61
CA GLY A 424 -0.63 20.06 -13.50
C GLY A 424 -0.19 19.20 -12.34
N THR A 425 -0.67 19.54 -11.15
CA THR A 425 -0.53 18.72 -9.95
C THR A 425 -1.92 18.44 -9.41
N VAL A 426 -2.10 17.28 -8.77
CA VAL A 426 -3.40 16.84 -8.26
C VAL A 426 -3.19 15.93 -7.06
N TRP A 427 -4.15 15.87 -6.14
CA TRP A 427 -4.23 14.81 -5.14
C TRP A 427 -4.87 13.58 -5.78
N PRO A 428 -4.10 12.54 -6.15
CA PRO A 428 -4.63 11.43 -6.95
C PRO A 428 -5.71 10.64 -6.20
N TYR A 429 -5.51 10.36 -4.91
CA TYR A 429 -6.44 9.59 -4.09
C TYR A 429 -7.84 10.25 -3.97
N LYS A 430 -7.91 11.56 -3.64
CA LYS A 430 -9.16 12.35 -3.66
C LYS A 430 -9.84 12.32 -5.03
N LEU A 431 -9.10 12.53 -6.13
CA LEU A 431 -9.65 12.48 -7.49
C LEU A 431 -10.32 11.12 -7.76
N ILE A 432 -9.63 10.02 -7.47
CA ILE A 432 -10.13 8.67 -7.81
C ILE A 432 -11.31 8.27 -6.93
N LEU A 433 -11.27 8.55 -5.63
CA LEU A 433 -12.37 8.18 -4.74
C LEU A 433 -13.63 8.98 -5.01
N HIS A 434 -13.51 10.24 -5.45
CA HIS A 434 -14.66 10.99 -5.93
C HIS A 434 -15.30 10.33 -7.15
N LEU A 435 -14.48 9.91 -8.13
CA LEU A 435 -14.98 9.19 -9.30
C LEU A 435 -15.62 7.84 -8.93
N LEU A 436 -15.03 7.10 -8.00
CA LEU A 436 -15.61 5.85 -7.49
C LEU A 436 -16.93 6.11 -6.75
N GLY A 437 -17.00 7.14 -5.90
CA GLY A 437 -18.23 7.52 -5.21
C GLY A 437 -19.36 7.89 -6.18
N LYS A 438 -19.03 8.66 -7.23
CA LYS A 438 -19.99 8.94 -8.32
C LYS A 438 -20.40 7.68 -9.05
N ALA A 439 -19.47 6.78 -9.37
CA ALA A 439 -19.79 5.52 -10.03
C ALA A 439 -20.73 4.65 -9.17
N ILE A 440 -20.46 4.52 -7.87
CA ILE A 440 -21.28 3.78 -6.91
C ILE A 440 -22.68 4.39 -6.82
N SER A 441 -22.79 5.72 -6.73
CA SER A 441 -24.09 6.41 -6.71
C SER A 441 -24.94 6.16 -7.97
N ARG A 442 -24.31 5.71 -9.06
CA ARG A 442 -24.94 5.36 -10.34
C ARG A 442 -25.11 3.85 -10.54
N GLY A 443 -24.89 3.04 -9.51
CA GLY A 443 -25.16 1.60 -9.50
C GLY A 443 -23.95 0.69 -9.77
N VAL A 444 -22.73 1.24 -9.86
CA VAL A 444 -21.52 0.40 -9.97
C VAL A 444 -21.25 -0.30 -8.64
N ASN A 445 -21.01 -1.61 -8.68
CA ASN A 445 -20.71 -2.40 -7.51
C ASN A 445 -19.19 -2.49 -7.30
N LEU A 446 -18.65 -1.70 -6.36
CA LEU A 446 -17.26 -1.80 -5.91
C LEU A 446 -17.12 -2.84 -4.79
N GLN A 447 -16.10 -3.69 -4.90
CA GLN A 447 -15.73 -4.73 -3.94
C GLN A 447 -14.23 -4.67 -3.62
N THR A 448 -13.86 -3.98 -2.55
CA THR A 448 -12.47 -4.02 -2.02
C THR A 448 -12.19 -5.32 -1.26
N HIS A 449 -10.92 -5.60 -0.99
CA HIS A 449 -10.44 -6.82 -0.34
C HIS A 449 -11.00 -8.08 -1.02
N THR A 450 -10.97 -8.08 -2.35
CA THR A 450 -11.52 -9.13 -3.21
C THR A 450 -10.54 -9.42 -4.34
N PRO A 451 -9.40 -10.06 -4.02
CA PRO A 451 -8.39 -10.38 -5.02
C PRO A 451 -8.97 -11.37 -6.03
N VAL A 452 -8.86 -11.01 -7.31
CA VAL A 452 -9.08 -11.94 -8.43
C VAL A 452 -7.87 -12.86 -8.50
N THR A 453 -8.11 -14.16 -8.59
CA THR A 453 -7.06 -15.19 -8.61
C THR A 453 -6.93 -15.88 -9.97
N SER A 454 -8.02 -15.99 -10.74
CA SER A 454 -7.97 -16.49 -12.12
C SER A 454 -9.18 -16.04 -12.95
N ILE A 455 -9.03 -16.11 -14.28
CA ILE A 455 -10.08 -15.87 -15.26
C ILE A 455 -10.13 -17.09 -16.18
N GLU A 456 -11.29 -17.70 -16.30
CA GLU A 456 -11.51 -18.91 -17.10
C GLU A 456 -12.73 -18.74 -18.01
N ARG A 457 -12.78 -19.46 -19.12
CA ARG A 457 -13.98 -19.48 -19.96
C ARG A 457 -15.12 -20.14 -19.16
N SER A 458 -16.31 -19.54 -19.14
CA SER A 458 -17.45 -20.16 -18.45
C SER A 458 -17.85 -21.45 -19.18
N SER A 459 -18.08 -22.51 -18.41
CA SER A 459 -18.71 -23.76 -18.89
C SER A 459 -20.24 -23.68 -18.87
N GLU A 460 -20.79 -22.67 -18.19
CA GLU A 460 -22.22 -22.51 -17.92
C GLU A 460 -22.88 -21.58 -18.95
N SER A 461 -22.13 -20.56 -19.42
CA SER A 461 -22.61 -19.51 -20.32
C SER A 461 -21.64 -19.30 -21.49
N ASP A 462 -22.05 -19.62 -22.72
CA ASP A 462 -21.18 -19.41 -23.89
C ASP A 462 -20.86 -17.92 -24.10
N GLY A 463 -19.61 -17.64 -24.49
CA GLY A 463 -19.10 -16.27 -24.64
C GLY A 463 -18.88 -15.49 -23.33
N CYS A 464 -19.06 -16.12 -22.15
CA CYS A 464 -18.80 -15.50 -20.86
C CYS A 464 -17.50 -16.00 -20.21
N TRP A 465 -16.96 -15.19 -19.30
CA TRP A 465 -15.77 -15.45 -18.51
C TRP A 465 -16.15 -15.58 -17.03
N LYS A 466 -15.58 -16.57 -16.35
CA LYS A 466 -15.72 -16.77 -14.90
C LYS A 466 -14.53 -16.13 -14.21
N VAL A 467 -14.76 -15.05 -13.47
CA VAL A 467 -13.75 -14.32 -12.70
C VAL A 467 -13.75 -14.87 -11.27
N LYS A 468 -12.67 -15.55 -10.86
CA LYS A 468 -12.59 -16.26 -9.57
C LYS A 468 -11.92 -15.41 -8.49
N THR A 469 -12.43 -15.51 -7.27
CA THR A 469 -11.91 -14.84 -6.07
C THR A 469 -12.05 -15.77 -4.86
N GLY A 470 -11.41 -15.43 -3.73
CA GLY A 470 -11.63 -16.13 -2.46
C GLY A 470 -13.04 -15.95 -1.86
N ARG A 471 -13.84 -15.00 -2.38
CA ARG A 471 -15.21 -14.71 -1.92
C ARG A 471 -16.30 -15.27 -2.84
N GLY A 472 -15.92 -16.08 -3.83
CA GLY A 472 -16.82 -16.56 -4.88
C GLY A 472 -16.38 -16.12 -6.27
N SER A 473 -17.25 -16.32 -7.26
CA SER A 473 -16.98 -15.98 -8.66
C SER A 473 -18.06 -15.08 -9.25
N VAL A 474 -17.69 -14.29 -10.25
CA VAL A 474 -18.61 -13.46 -11.04
C VAL A 474 -18.52 -13.90 -12.50
N GLU A 475 -19.66 -14.20 -13.13
CA GLU A 475 -19.73 -14.41 -14.59
C GLU A 475 -19.82 -13.07 -15.31
N ALA A 476 -19.03 -12.89 -16.37
CA ALA A 476 -19.07 -11.66 -17.16
C ALA A 476 -18.78 -11.85 -18.65
N LYS A 477 -19.47 -11.08 -19.50
CA LYS A 477 -19.23 -11.03 -20.95
C LYS A 477 -17.96 -10.26 -21.29
N LYS A 478 -17.66 -9.22 -20.51
CA LYS A 478 -16.51 -8.33 -20.72
C LYS A 478 -15.69 -8.23 -19.44
N VAL A 479 -14.37 -8.43 -19.56
CA VAL A 479 -13.42 -8.33 -18.44
C VAL A 479 -12.33 -7.31 -18.80
N VAL A 480 -12.12 -6.33 -17.93
CA VAL A 480 -11.16 -5.25 -18.15
C VAL A 480 -10.07 -5.27 -17.07
N PHE A 481 -8.83 -5.52 -17.47
CA PHE A 481 -7.66 -5.55 -16.62
C PHE A 481 -7.07 -4.15 -16.46
N ALA A 482 -7.35 -3.52 -15.32
CA ALA A 482 -6.82 -2.22 -14.91
C ALA A 482 -5.78 -2.36 -13.77
N THR A 483 -5.02 -3.46 -13.80
CA THR A 483 -4.14 -3.96 -12.73
C THR A 483 -2.70 -3.41 -12.79
N ASN A 484 -2.37 -2.62 -13.81
CA ASN A 484 -1.04 -2.03 -14.01
C ASN A 484 0.11 -3.03 -13.81
N ALA A 485 0.92 -2.88 -12.75
CA ALA A 485 2.07 -3.75 -12.46
C ALA A 485 1.70 -5.22 -12.18
N TYR A 486 0.50 -5.46 -11.67
CA TYR A 486 0.06 -6.79 -11.25
C TYR A 486 -0.59 -7.58 -12.39
N SER A 487 -0.59 -7.04 -13.62
CA SER A 487 -1.28 -7.64 -14.76
C SER A 487 -0.75 -9.05 -15.09
N SER A 488 0.56 -9.28 -14.94
CA SER A 488 1.18 -10.57 -15.23
C SER A 488 0.76 -11.70 -14.28
N ALA A 489 0.24 -11.37 -13.08
CA ALA A 489 -0.31 -12.36 -12.16
C ALA A 489 -1.59 -13.02 -12.69
N LEU A 490 -2.35 -12.31 -13.55
CA LEU A 490 -3.58 -12.80 -14.16
C LEU A 490 -3.43 -13.08 -15.66
N LEU A 491 -2.45 -12.45 -16.30
CA LEU A 491 -2.17 -12.54 -17.74
C LEU A 491 -0.70 -12.92 -17.94
N PRO A 492 -0.34 -14.22 -17.84
CA PRO A 492 1.04 -14.69 -17.95
C PRO A 492 1.72 -14.27 -19.27
N GLU A 493 0.94 -14.09 -20.35
CA GLU A 493 1.46 -13.61 -21.63
C GLU A 493 2.05 -12.18 -21.56
N PHE A 494 1.78 -11.41 -20.50
CA PHE A 494 2.39 -10.09 -20.27
C PHE A 494 3.58 -10.13 -19.30
N ALA A 495 4.02 -11.29 -18.80
CA ALA A 495 5.06 -11.39 -17.77
C ALA A 495 6.39 -10.71 -18.14
N ASN A 496 6.79 -10.79 -19.42
CA ASN A 496 7.99 -10.12 -19.93
C ASN A 496 7.70 -8.73 -20.51
N HIS A 497 6.42 -8.35 -20.62
CA HIS A 497 5.97 -7.12 -21.26
C HIS A 497 5.53 -6.05 -20.28
N ILE A 498 5.11 -6.42 -19.07
CA ILE A 498 4.79 -5.52 -17.99
C ILE A 498 5.44 -6.07 -16.72
N VAL A 499 6.56 -5.45 -16.32
CA VAL A 499 7.33 -5.86 -15.15
C VAL A 499 7.03 -4.93 -13.98
N PRO A 500 6.77 -5.46 -12.77
CA PRO A 500 6.70 -4.67 -11.55
C PRO A 500 8.01 -3.95 -11.28
N VAL A 501 7.96 -2.63 -11.07
CA VAL A 501 9.09 -1.82 -10.66
C VAL A 501 8.74 -1.06 -9.39
N ARG A 502 9.44 -1.35 -8.31
CA ARG A 502 9.30 -0.65 -7.03
C ARG A 502 10.07 0.67 -7.08
N GLY A 503 9.38 1.76 -6.72
CA GLY A 503 9.98 3.06 -6.50
C GLY A 503 9.72 3.57 -5.10
N ILE A 504 10.39 4.66 -4.73
CA ILE A 504 10.30 5.31 -3.42
C ILE A 504 9.95 6.79 -3.56
N CYS A 505 9.17 7.30 -2.61
CA CYS A 505 8.70 8.67 -2.56
C CYS A 505 8.64 9.15 -1.11
N SER A 506 8.72 10.46 -0.91
CA SER A 506 8.63 11.10 0.39
C SER A 506 7.75 12.32 0.35
N ARG A 507 7.34 12.75 1.54
CA ARG A 507 6.80 14.07 1.80
C ARG A 507 7.80 14.85 2.64
N ILE A 508 8.12 16.06 2.20
CA ILE A 508 8.95 17.03 2.91
C ILE A 508 8.06 18.17 3.41
N ILE A 509 8.31 18.63 4.63
CA ILE A 509 7.60 19.77 5.25
C ILE A 509 8.63 20.80 5.68
N SER A 510 8.31 22.09 5.50
CA SER A 510 9.07 23.21 6.06
C SER A 510 8.34 23.80 7.28
N PRO A 511 9.01 23.94 8.44
CA PRO A 511 8.42 24.63 9.61
C PRO A 511 8.35 26.15 9.43
N LYS A 512 9.13 26.71 8.50
CA LYS A 512 9.12 28.14 8.16
C LYS A 512 8.37 28.35 6.85
N VAL A 513 7.39 29.25 6.87
CA VAL A 513 6.62 29.66 5.67
C VAL A 513 7.47 30.55 4.74
N ASP A 514 8.61 31.08 5.24
CA ASP A 514 9.43 32.08 4.55
C ASP A 514 10.49 31.49 3.58
N GLY A 515 10.42 30.19 3.29
CA GLY A 515 11.27 29.59 2.25
C GLY A 515 10.96 30.16 0.85
N PRO A 516 11.92 30.19 -0.08
CA PRO A 516 11.67 30.64 -1.45
C PRO A 516 10.48 29.91 -2.07
N PHE A 517 9.48 30.67 -2.54
CA PHE A 517 8.25 30.11 -3.07
C PHE A 517 8.52 29.25 -4.31
N ILE A 518 8.15 27.96 -4.24
CA ILE A 518 8.29 27.01 -5.34
C ILE A 518 6.93 26.88 -6.03
N ASN A 519 6.77 27.57 -7.15
CA ASN A 519 5.51 27.61 -7.91
C ASN A 519 5.41 26.53 -9.00
N ASN A 520 6.54 26.02 -9.47
CA ASN A 520 6.62 24.98 -10.49
C ASN A 520 6.73 23.59 -9.86
N SER A 521 6.38 22.55 -10.61
CA SER A 521 6.90 21.22 -10.34
C SER A 521 8.26 21.05 -11.01
N TYR A 522 9.07 20.10 -10.53
CA TYR A 522 10.46 19.95 -10.98
C TYR A 522 10.79 18.51 -11.33
N ILE A 523 11.70 18.35 -12.29
CA ILE A 523 12.50 17.14 -12.47
C ILE A 523 13.97 17.52 -12.34
N LEU A 524 14.73 16.88 -11.46
CA LEU A 524 16.19 17.07 -11.37
C LEU A 524 16.87 15.85 -11.99
N ARG A 525 17.65 16.07 -13.05
CA ARG A 525 18.39 15.01 -13.76
C ARG A 525 19.87 15.10 -13.45
N PHE A 526 20.41 14.06 -12.83
CA PHE A 526 21.81 13.99 -12.40
C PHE A 526 22.69 13.32 -13.43
N ASN A 527 22.14 12.33 -14.14
CA ASN A 527 22.76 11.60 -15.25
C ASN A 527 21.67 10.91 -16.10
N ASP A 528 22.05 9.99 -16.98
CA ASP A 528 21.15 9.34 -17.94
C ASP A 528 20.12 8.39 -17.31
N TYR A 529 20.33 7.93 -16.08
CA TYR A 529 19.43 6.99 -15.40
C TYR A 529 18.87 7.52 -14.07
N GLU A 530 19.53 8.50 -13.45
CA GLU A 530 19.18 9.09 -12.16
C GLU A 530 18.46 10.44 -12.36
N TYR A 531 17.20 10.46 -11.93
CA TYR A 531 16.42 11.68 -11.83
C TYR A 531 15.42 11.58 -10.67
N ASP A 532 15.06 12.74 -10.16
CA ASP A 532 14.00 12.90 -9.17
C ASP A 532 12.89 13.79 -9.71
N TYR A 533 11.68 13.58 -9.22
CA TYR A 533 10.56 14.50 -9.39
C TYR A 533 10.21 15.18 -8.07
N LEU A 534 9.74 16.42 -8.16
CA LEU A 534 9.34 17.23 -7.01
C LEU A 534 8.05 18.00 -7.31
N ILE A 535 7.07 17.88 -6.42
CA ILE A 535 5.72 18.41 -6.58
C ILE A 535 5.37 19.22 -5.32
N PRO A 536 5.42 20.56 -5.39
CA PRO A 536 4.90 21.41 -4.31
C PRO A 536 3.38 21.28 -4.19
N ARG A 537 2.88 21.43 -2.96
CA ARG A 537 1.46 21.32 -2.61
C ARG A 537 0.94 22.62 -2.01
N GLN A 538 -0.37 22.79 -2.03
CA GLN A 538 -1.04 23.97 -1.48
C GLN A 538 -0.92 24.09 0.04
N ASP A 539 -0.70 22.97 0.75
CA ASP A 539 -0.45 22.95 2.20
C ASP A 539 1.00 23.31 2.56
N GLY A 540 1.83 23.69 1.57
CA GLY A 540 3.25 24.01 1.75
C GLY A 540 4.17 22.78 1.83
N SER A 541 3.62 21.56 1.84
CA SER A 541 4.42 20.35 1.76
C SER A 541 4.89 20.08 0.34
N ILE A 542 5.89 19.22 0.20
CA ILE A 542 6.51 18.89 -1.08
C ILE A 542 6.61 17.39 -1.19
N VAL A 543 6.11 16.82 -2.29
CA VAL A 543 6.27 15.40 -2.58
C VAL A 543 7.48 15.20 -3.48
N VAL A 544 8.42 14.36 -3.07
CA VAL A 544 9.66 14.07 -3.81
C VAL A 544 9.78 12.58 -4.04
N GLY A 545 10.07 12.15 -5.27
CA GLY A 545 10.38 10.75 -5.54
C GLY A 545 11.51 10.61 -6.54
N GLY A 546 12.16 9.44 -6.56
CA GLY A 546 13.40 9.24 -7.32
C GLY A 546 14.36 8.34 -6.55
N ALA A 547 15.50 8.89 -6.11
CA ALA A 547 16.51 8.21 -5.28
C ALA A 547 17.22 7.01 -5.94
N ARG A 548 17.21 6.92 -7.27
CA ARG A 548 17.82 5.81 -8.01
C ARG A 548 19.30 5.61 -7.68
N ARG A 549 20.01 6.68 -7.32
CA ARG A 549 21.41 6.61 -6.89
C ARG A 549 21.67 5.52 -5.85
N ASP A 550 20.74 5.33 -4.93
CA ASP A 550 20.96 4.52 -3.74
C ASP A 550 20.51 3.06 -3.88
N TYR A 551 19.68 2.75 -4.89
CA TYR A 551 19.14 1.39 -5.08
C TYR A 551 19.32 0.81 -6.49
N TYR A 552 19.68 1.61 -7.49
CA TYR A 552 19.61 1.18 -8.90
C TYR A 552 20.59 0.04 -9.22
N ASN A 553 21.69 -0.09 -8.49
CA ASN A 553 22.66 -1.18 -8.62
C ASN A 553 22.11 -2.54 -8.11
N ASP A 554 21.18 -2.55 -7.15
CA ASP A 554 20.53 -3.77 -6.66
C ASP A 554 19.26 -4.05 -7.47
N LEU A 555 19.40 -4.75 -8.59
CA LEU A 555 18.29 -5.05 -9.49
C LEU A 555 17.12 -5.76 -8.77
N GLY A 556 17.38 -6.62 -7.79
CA GLY A 556 16.34 -7.35 -7.05
C GLY A 556 15.55 -6.47 -6.08
N GLU A 557 16.13 -5.35 -5.64
CA GLU A 557 15.45 -4.39 -4.76
C GLU A 557 14.30 -3.67 -5.49
N TRP A 558 14.36 -3.53 -6.81
CA TRP A 558 13.40 -2.70 -7.55
C TRP A 558 12.77 -3.35 -8.79
N PHE A 559 13.48 -4.16 -9.57
CA PHE A 559 12.97 -4.74 -10.81
C PHE A 559 12.37 -6.13 -10.58
N GLY A 560 11.16 -6.37 -11.10
CA GLY A 560 10.40 -7.58 -10.82
C GLY A 560 9.85 -7.64 -9.39
N ASN A 561 9.91 -6.53 -8.65
CA ASN A 561 9.51 -6.45 -7.25
C ASN A 561 8.12 -5.80 -7.12
N SER A 562 7.19 -6.52 -6.49
CA SER A 562 5.80 -6.08 -6.29
C SER A 562 5.44 -5.81 -4.82
N ASP A 563 6.42 -5.87 -3.91
CA ASP A 563 6.23 -5.67 -2.47
C ASP A 563 6.39 -4.17 -2.09
N ASP A 564 5.25 -3.47 -2.02
CA ASP A 564 5.14 -2.09 -1.53
C ASP A 564 4.77 -1.98 -0.04
N SER A 565 4.93 -3.08 0.72
CA SER A 565 4.83 -3.08 2.18
C SER A 565 6.14 -2.67 2.86
N LYS A 566 7.26 -2.77 2.13
CA LYS A 566 8.60 -2.46 2.60
C LYS A 566 9.16 -1.21 1.94
N LEU A 567 9.95 -0.46 2.70
CA LEU A 567 10.81 0.59 2.16
C LEU A 567 12.01 -0.03 1.43
N MET A 568 12.66 0.80 0.62
CA MET A 568 13.96 0.47 0.00
C MET A 568 15.04 0.90 0.98
N GLU A 569 15.80 -0.05 1.52
CA GLU A 569 16.60 0.15 2.73
C GLU A 569 17.72 1.17 2.50
N ASN A 570 18.36 1.09 1.33
CA ASN A 570 19.45 1.99 0.96
C ASN A 570 18.96 3.42 0.66
N ALA A 571 17.71 3.57 0.22
CA ALA A 571 17.17 4.84 -0.28
C ALA A 571 16.26 5.58 0.72
N LYS A 572 15.91 4.98 1.87
CA LYS A 572 14.96 5.57 2.83
C LYS A 572 15.42 6.91 3.40
N GLY A 573 16.74 7.12 3.53
CA GLY A 573 17.34 8.36 4.03
C GLY A 573 17.69 9.38 2.94
N TYR A 574 17.47 9.06 1.66
CA TYR A 574 17.89 9.91 0.54
C TYR A 574 17.31 11.33 0.60
N PHE A 575 16.06 11.45 1.06
CA PHE A 575 15.31 12.70 1.04
C PHE A 575 15.68 13.67 2.19
N ASP A 576 16.45 13.22 3.18
CA ASP A 576 16.82 14.06 4.33
C ASP A 576 17.72 15.21 3.89
N GLY A 577 17.30 16.45 4.12
CA GLY A 577 18.03 17.64 3.67
C GLY A 577 17.96 17.89 2.15
N TYR A 578 17.02 17.25 1.44
CA TYR A 578 16.91 17.36 -0.02
C TYR A 578 16.80 18.81 -0.50
N MET A 579 15.91 19.59 0.11
CA MET A 579 15.68 20.99 -0.29
C MET A 579 16.94 21.83 -0.10
N GLN A 580 17.62 21.67 1.04
CA GLN A 580 18.83 22.37 1.41
C GLN A 580 19.97 22.08 0.42
N ARG A 581 20.11 20.83 -0.03
CA ARG A 581 21.14 20.43 -0.99
C ARG A 581 20.94 21.01 -2.37
N HIS A 582 19.69 21.15 -2.83
CA HIS A 582 19.40 21.40 -4.25
C HIS A 582 18.88 22.79 -4.56
N PHE A 583 18.11 23.42 -3.66
CA PHE A 583 17.44 24.69 -3.92
C PHE A 583 18.19 25.87 -3.29
N GLN A 584 18.37 26.94 -4.07
CA GLN A 584 18.90 28.21 -3.59
C GLN A 584 17.91 28.86 -2.61
N GLY A 585 18.39 29.31 -1.45
CA GLY A 585 17.60 29.95 -0.41
C GLY A 585 16.87 28.98 0.55
N TRP A 586 17.03 27.67 0.36
CA TRP A 586 16.45 26.64 1.25
C TRP A 586 17.42 26.14 2.31
N GLU A 587 18.67 26.61 2.33
CA GLU A 587 19.76 26.14 3.21
C GLU A 587 19.34 26.14 4.70
N ASP A 588 18.70 27.21 5.16
CA ASP A 588 18.29 27.41 6.56
C ASP A 588 16.76 27.28 6.78
N SER A 589 16.07 26.64 5.83
CA SER A 589 14.61 26.45 5.87
C SER A 589 14.15 25.60 7.05
N GLY A 590 15.00 24.70 7.54
CA GLY A 590 14.62 23.66 8.51
C GLY A 590 13.69 22.60 7.92
N ALA A 591 13.57 22.52 6.59
CA ALA A 591 12.75 21.52 5.93
C ALA A 591 13.25 20.09 6.25
N PHE A 592 12.33 19.18 6.52
CA PHE A 592 12.66 17.81 6.92
C PHE A 592 11.72 16.80 6.25
N THR A 593 12.19 15.56 6.14
CA THR A 593 11.41 14.44 5.62
C THR A 593 10.36 14.01 6.65
N ASP A 594 9.08 14.21 6.34
CA ASP A 594 7.95 13.86 7.20
C ASP A 594 7.59 12.38 7.10
N SER A 595 7.55 11.85 5.87
CA SER A 595 7.22 10.45 5.60
C SER A 595 7.87 9.94 4.33
N VAL A 596 8.08 8.62 4.26
CA VAL A 596 8.68 7.92 3.11
C VAL A 596 7.91 6.64 2.85
N TRP A 597 7.51 6.40 1.61
CA TRP A 597 6.75 5.22 1.21
C TRP A 597 7.25 4.67 -0.13
N THR A 598 6.90 3.42 -0.43
CA THR A 598 7.15 2.79 -1.72
C THR A 598 5.87 2.65 -2.53
N GLY A 599 6.02 2.42 -3.83
CA GLY A 599 4.92 2.08 -4.72
C GLY A 599 5.40 1.29 -5.92
N ILE A 600 4.50 0.46 -6.48
CA ILE A 600 4.82 -0.39 -7.62
C ILE A 600 4.28 0.21 -8.91
N MET A 601 5.15 0.34 -9.90
CA MET A 601 4.83 0.79 -11.26
C MET A 601 4.88 -0.40 -12.22
N GLY A 602 3.96 -0.48 -13.17
CA GLY A 602 4.04 -1.45 -14.26
C GLY A 602 4.90 -0.87 -15.37
N TYR A 603 6.14 -1.31 -15.49
CA TYR A 603 7.03 -0.90 -16.56
C TYR A 603 6.82 -1.79 -17.76
N SER A 604 6.50 -1.20 -18.91
CA SER A 604 6.33 -1.94 -20.14
C SER A 604 7.66 -2.18 -20.84
N SER A 605 7.75 -3.27 -21.60
CA SER A 605 9.00 -3.67 -22.27
C SER A 605 9.52 -2.62 -23.24
N ASP A 606 8.65 -1.88 -23.91
CA ASP A 606 8.99 -0.85 -24.90
C ASP A 606 8.78 0.60 -24.40
N GLY A 607 8.36 0.77 -23.14
CA GLY A 607 8.11 2.07 -22.53
C GLY A 607 6.75 2.69 -22.84
N PHE A 608 5.90 2.09 -23.69
CA PHE A 608 4.53 2.55 -23.97
C PHE A 608 3.49 1.65 -23.30
N PRO A 609 2.34 2.16 -22.85
CA PRO A 609 1.32 1.34 -22.21
C PRO A 609 0.73 0.29 -23.15
N HIS A 610 0.06 -0.71 -22.57
CA HIS A 610 -0.75 -1.69 -23.29
C HIS A 610 -2.24 -1.37 -23.03
N VAL A 611 -2.92 -0.93 -24.08
CA VAL A 611 -4.31 -0.49 -24.07
C VAL A 611 -5.06 -1.14 -25.24
N GLY A 612 -6.14 -1.86 -24.98
CA GLY A 612 -6.97 -2.45 -26.04
C GLY A 612 -7.52 -3.83 -25.70
N ALA A 613 -8.13 -4.47 -26.69
CA ALA A 613 -8.51 -5.88 -26.60
C ALA A 613 -7.26 -6.76 -26.47
N ILE A 614 -7.34 -7.81 -25.66
CA ILE A 614 -6.24 -8.76 -25.51
C ILE A 614 -6.28 -9.73 -26.70
N PRO A 615 -5.17 -9.90 -27.45
CA PRO A 615 -5.11 -10.82 -28.58
C PRO A 615 -5.55 -12.24 -28.18
N ASP A 616 -6.35 -12.87 -29.04
CA ASP A 616 -6.83 -14.25 -28.88
C ASP A 616 -7.71 -14.48 -27.61
N LYS A 617 -8.16 -13.41 -26.91
CA LYS A 617 -9.06 -13.46 -25.73
C LYS A 617 -10.30 -12.57 -25.93
N PRO A 618 -11.31 -13.02 -26.69
CA PRO A 618 -12.47 -12.19 -27.03
C PRO A 618 -13.22 -11.71 -25.79
N GLY A 619 -13.52 -10.40 -25.74
CA GLY A 619 -14.20 -9.78 -24.59
C GLY A 619 -13.29 -9.43 -23.42
N GLN A 620 -11.98 -9.69 -23.50
CA GLN A 620 -11.00 -9.25 -22.51
C GLN A 620 -10.21 -8.04 -23.02
N PHE A 621 -9.98 -7.06 -22.14
CA PHE A 621 -9.30 -5.79 -22.45
C PHE A 621 -8.26 -5.46 -21.39
N ILE A 622 -7.17 -4.81 -21.77
CA ILE A 622 -6.11 -4.37 -20.85
C ILE A 622 -5.94 -2.85 -20.91
N CYS A 623 -5.66 -2.24 -19.76
CA CYS A 623 -5.26 -0.83 -19.62
C CYS A 623 -4.18 -0.73 -18.54
N ALA A 624 -2.93 -1.00 -18.91
CA ALA A 624 -1.83 -1.22 -17.97
C ALA A 624 -0.45 -0.86 -18.56
N GLY A 625 0.61 -0.93 -17.73
CA GLY A 625 1.99 -0.83 -18.21
C GLY A 625 2.46 0.60 -18.49
N PHE A 626 1.99 1.58 -17.72
CA PHE A 626 2.24 2.99 -17.97
C PHE A 626 3.68 3.48 -17.68
N SER A 627 4.62 2.59 -17.32
CA SER A 627 6.06 2.89 -17.21
C SER A 627 6.39 4.13 -16.37
N GLY A 628 5.75 4.24 -15.21
CA GLY A 628 5.92 5.37 -14.28
C GLY A 628 5.31 6.70 -14.75
N HIS A 629 4.54 6.71 -15.86
CA HIS A 629 4.06 7.92 -16.54
C HIS A 629 2.56 7.90 -16.83
N GLY A 630 1.77 7.30 -15.93
CA GLY A 630 0.32 7.10 -16.17
C GLY A 630 -0.54 8.35 -16.00
N MET A 631 -0.10 9.34 -15.24
CA MET A 631 -0.93 10.52 -14.94
C MET A 631 -1.44 11.26 -16.20
N PRO A 632 -0.60 11.54 -17.22
CA PRO A 632 -1.03 12.14 -18.48
C PRO A 632 -1.41 11.13 -19.57
N GLN A 633 -1.73 9.87 -19.23
CA GLN A 633 -2.06 8.83 -20.22
C GLN A 633 -3.38 8.10 -19.91
N VAL A 634 -3.66 7.86 -18.63
CA VAL A 634 -4.70 6.94 -18.18
C VAL A 634 -6.11 7.40 -18.54
N PHE A 635 -6.46 8.67 -18.34
CA PHE A 635 -7.86 9.11 -18.44
C PHE A 635 -8.42 8.94 -19.87
N LEU A 636 -7.66 9.38 -20.89
CA LEU A 636 -8.08 9.20 -22.28
C LEU A 636 -7.90 7.75 -22.76
N SER A 637 -6.90 7.01 -22.26
CA SER A 637 -6.81 5.56 -22.54
C SER A 637 -8.02 4.80 -21.99
N ALA A 638 -8.50 5.17 -20.80
CA ALA A 638 -9.72 4.62 -20.21
C ALA A 638 -10.96 4.94 -21.04
N LYS A 639 -11.03 6.14 -21.64
CA LYS A 639 -12.11 6.50 -22.58
C LYS A 639 -12.12 5.62 -23.82
N ALA A 640 -10.94 5.31 -24.37
CA ALA A 640 -10.82 4.39 -25.49
C ALA A 640 -11.33 2.99 -25.12
N ILE A 641 -10.91 2.45 -23.96
CA ILE A 641 -11.41 1.15 -23.44
C ILE A 641 -12.93 1.16 -23.26
N ALA A 642 -13.48 2.17 -22.59
CA ALA A 642 -14.92 2.29 -22.38
C ALA A 642 -15.68 2.28 -23.71
N THR A 643 -15.17 2.97 -24.73
CA THR A 643 -15.76 3.02 -26.07
C THR A 643 -15.74 1.64 -26.75
N MET A 644 -14.61 0.93 -26.73
CA MET A 644 -14.52 -0.43 -27.28
C MET A 644 -15.45 -1.41 -26.56
N VAL A 645 -15.53 -1.33 -25.22
CA VAL A 645 -16.37 -2.20 -24.40
C VAL A 645 -17.86 -1.93 -24.63
N ALA A 646 -18.28 -0.67 -24.66
CA ALA A 646 -19.69 -0.29 -24.78
C ALA A 646 -20.23 -0.38 -26.21
N GLN A 647 -19.40 -0.04 -27.21
CA GLN A 647 -19.84 0.10 -28.61
C GLN A 647 -19.35 -1.04 -29.51
N GLY A 648 -18.49 -1.94 -29.00
CA GLY A 648 -17.92 -3.03 -29.80
C GLY A 648 -16.97 -2.55 -30.91
N LYS A 649 -16.43 -1.34 -30.78
CA LYS A 649 -15.47 -0.77 -31.73
C LYS A 649 -14.11 -1.45 -31.67
N ASP A 650 -13.45 -1.51 -32.82
CA ASP A 650 -12.06 -1.93 -32.91
C ASP A 650 -11.11 -0.82 -32.44
N VAL A 651 -9.86 -1.19 -32.15
CA VAL A 651 -8.86 -0.25 -31.58
C VAL A 651 -8.45 0.85 -32.57
N GLU A 652 -8.64 0.63 -33.87
CA GLU A 652 -8.44 1.58 -34.96
C GLU A 652 -9.52 2.68 -34.99
N GLU A 653 -10.69 2.41 -34.43
CA GLU A 653 -11.86 3.31 -34.47
C GLU A 653 -11.97 4.21 -33.24
N VAL A 654 -11.01 4.10 -32.30
CA VAL A 654 -10.96 4.89 -31.08
C VAL A 654 -9.74 5.82 -31.08
N ASP A 655 -9.89 6.95 -30.40
CA ASP A 655 -8.81 7.92 -30.19
C ASP A 655 -7.77 7.34 -29.21
N LEU A 656 -6.78 6.63 -29.76
CA LEU A 656 -5.69 6.00 -29.03
C LEU A 656 -4.42 5.97 -29.90
N PRO A 657 -3.25 6.43 -29.39
CA PRO A 657 -2.00 6.37 -30.12
C PRO A 657 -1.67 4.95 -30.56
N ARG A 658 -1.15 4.78 -31.77
CA ARG A 658 -0.83 3.45 -32.31
C ARG A 658 0.15 2.67 -31.44
N LEU A 659 1.07 3.36 -30.79
CA LEU A 659 2.09 2.76 -29.91
C LEU A 659 1.52 2.29 -28.56
N TYR A 660 0.29 2.67 -28.21
CA TYR A 660 -0.34 2.25 -26.96
C TYR A 660 -1.15 0.96 -27.13
N ARG A 661 -1.45 0.57 -28.38
CA ARG A 661 -2.32 -0.56 -28.69
C ARG A 661 -1.73 -1.87 -28.20
N ALA A 662 -2.52 -2.72 -27.54
CA ALA A 662 -2.11 -4.05 -27.11
C ALA A 662 -2.08 -5.07 -28.27
N SER A 663 -1.34 -4.76 -29.35
CA SER A 663 -1.31 -5.59 -30.57
C SER A 663 -0.65 -6.95 -30.34
N LYS A 664 -0.97 -7.92 -31.20
CA LYS A 664 -0.38 -9.26 -31.16
C LYS A 664 1.14 -9.22 -31.33
N GLU A 665 1.64 -8.34 -32.20
CA GLU A 665 3.07 -8.14 -32.44
C GLU A 665 3.77 -7.66 -31.16
N ARG A 666 3.17 -6.70 -30.43
CA ARG A 666 3.74 -6.20 -29.17
C ARG A 666 3.74 -7.26 -28.07
N VAL A 667 2.65 -8.01 -27.92
CA VAL A 667 2.49 -9.07 -26.89
C VAL A 667 3.30 -10.33 -27.23
N SER A 668 3.70 -10.52 -28.49
CA SER A 668 4.55 -11.65 -28.92
C SER A 668 6.05 -11.31 -29.00
N SER A 669 6.41 -10.04 -28.81
CA SER A 669 7.77 -9.54 -29.00
C SER A 669 8.77 -10.26 -28.10
N GLN A 670 9.90 -10.67 -28.66
CA GLN A 670 11.00 -11.28 -27.90
C GLN A 670 12.10 -10.26 -27.56
N GLN A 671 11.80 -8.96 -27.73
CA GLN A 671 12.76 -7.90 -27.39
C GLN A 671 13.01 -7.87 -25.89
N GLU A 672 14.29 -7.67 -25.52
CA GLU A 672 14.65 -7.47 -24.13
C GLU A 672 13.96 -6.21 -23.58
N HIS A 673 13.49 -6.29 -22.34
CA HIS A 673 12.85 -5.19 -21.66
C HIS A 673 13.78 -3.97 -21.61
N THR A 674 13.36 -2.84 -22.17
CA THR A 674 14.18 -1.62 -22.31
C THR A 674 14.83 -1.16 -21.01
N THR A 675 14.12 -1.27 -19.89
CA THR A 675 14.64 -0.95 -18.55
C THR A 675 15.77 -1.88 -18.11
N LEU A 676 15.68 -3.18 -18.41
CA LEU A 676 16.76 -4.13 -18.14
C LEU A 676 17.96 -3.83 -19.04
N SER A 677 17.73 -3.59 -20.34
CA SER A 677 18.81 -3.20 -21.26
C SER A 677 19.50 -1.90 -20.83
N ALA A 678 18.75 -0.93 -20.30
CA ALA A 678 19.30 0.32 -19.77
C ALA A 678 20.15 0.08 -18.51
N TRP A 679 19.71 -0.78 -17.61
CA TRP A 679 20.49 -1.16 -16.43
C TRP A 679 21.79 -1.87 -16.81
N LYS A 680 21.74 -2.82 -17.76
CA LYS A 680 22.93 -3.54 -18.26
C LYS A 680 23.97 -2.61 -18.86
N LYS A 681 23.54 -1.57 -19.60
CA LYS A 681 24.47 -0.56 -20.15
C LYS A 681 25.24 0.21 -19.07
N VAL A 682 24.68 0.33 -17.87
CA VAL A 682 25.31 1.05 -16.75
C VAL A 682 26.23 0.13 -15.95
N PHE A 683 25.82 -1.12 -15.69
CA PHE A 683 26.49 -2.00 -14.72
C PHE A 683 27.12 -3.28 -15.29
N GLU A 684 26.75 -3.71 -16.50
CA GLU A 684 27.43 -4.85 -17.14
C GLU A 684 28.66 -4.37 -17.93
N PRO A 685 29.81 -5.05 -17.81
CA PRO A 685 30.97 -4.74 -18.63
C PRO A 685 30.64 -4.96 -20.12
N PRO A 686 31.17 -4.11 -21.02
CA PRO A 686 30.95 -4.30 -22.45
C PRO A 686 31.45 -5.69 -22.86
N LYS A 687 30.60 -6.45 -23.58
CA LYS A 687 31.03 -7.74 -24.13
C LYS A 687 32.28 -7.52 -24.99
N PRO A 688 33.34 -8.35 -24.85
CA PRO A 688 34.49 -8.25 -25.74
C PRO A 688 34.00 -8.36 -27.18
N LYS A 689 34.43 -7.42 -28.03
CA LYS A 689 34.18 -7.51 -29.48
C LYS A 689 34.86 -8.79 -29.97
N LEU A 690 34.06 -9.76 -30.41
CA LEU A 690 34.54 -10.95 -31.11
C LEU A 690 35.07 -10.59 -32.49
#